data_AF-A0A087US22-F1
#
_entry.id   AF-A0A087US22-F1
#
_cell.length_a   1.000
_cell.length_b   1.000
_cell.length_c   1.000
_cell.angle_alpha   90.00
_cell.angle_beta   90.00
_cell.angle_gamma   90.00
#
_symmetry.space_group_name_H-M   'P 1'
#
loop_
_entity.id
_entity.type
_entity.pdbx_description
1 polymer ?
#
loop_
_entity_poly.entity_id
_entity_poly.type
_entity_poly.pdbx_seq_one_letter_code
_entity_poly.pdbx_strand_id
1 'polypeptide(L)'
;MFDLIGRRDLSSLEVCEQKQIQYNLNKTKNEPGKNGNNRETDDGLCHLDLEVLRLRFSQDHRIHDVYHMLQSSKPVRIALQQRPEVSDHEFIEEQERHLYSLCIRTMAATVGRGMFTLRTYSPVVTEILPIPRLCLTGRAPPRNTTVDLSHIDVPANMNMWPLFHNGVAAGLSISPNASKIDSTWMVYNKPRPSNVDSPTEHAGFLMALGLNGHLSRLTTLSIHDYLCKGHDLTSVGILLGVSAAKRGTMDLSATKMLSIHIEALLPPTSTELDVAPAVQVAAVMGLGLLYQGSGHHHMAEVLLGEIGRPPGPEMEHCIDRESYSLAAGLALGLITLGKGKEMSGVADLPMADQLYHYMVGGHKRPLTGIHKEKHKSPSYQIREGDNVNVDVTSPGATLALGMMFFDTDNHAIAEWMTAPDTQFLLDMVRPDFLLLRTLSKGLILWSSVHPSVKWVESQLPEIVAKHAFQRGNTHSDVDHETMSQAYCNIIAGGCFCLGLKFAGSSNSEAFETLMQCTKHFLSLSRKLVGDPGGRSTLETCLNVVVLSLAMVMAGTGDLDVIRICRHLRSRVSQASSYVLYGSHMVTHMALGLLFLGGGRYSLSTSPLSIGALVCAFFPKFPQHSNDNRYHLQAFYHLYVLAAEPRLIIPRLIDSHKPVYINIKVKFKDTPFYQNAEYSVRAPCLLPELKFLKQVIIEDSRYWPIVFDCDENWDILRKLLEKGGTLHVMQNAGCLPYSEDPQGFRSLLAQSYIWSNVHAWNIKNVPISNFSSDPVALNFASCFLKTMAISKKEKEWQQKVCGFLFECASLEKMEALPICLAMIQMAKQTDFKQHTFELWQIKLVEAYEKWIKRYSTHHTDSLTLLRPDFSLTVTSEVGIATKAAVKGYEEYLLHYITQNWKSRGDVIANYPAVLVGFLLLLDINHMSPFNMQFPTGEICLPWLYSQLRHLNLPVSSVMSILSLLSSHKSSALKKYGDV
;
A
#
# COMPACT_ATOMS: atom_id res chain seq x y z
N MET A 1 4.31 27.02 12.42
CA MET A 1 3.57 26.87 13.70
C MET A 1 3.80 25.49 14.30
N PHE A 2 3.64 24.40 13.52
CA PHE A 2 3.84 23.03 14.00
C PHE A 2 5.21 22.76 14.64
N ASP A 3 6.30 23.27 14.05
CA ASP A 3 7.64 23.13 14.63
C ASP A 3 7.80 23.85 15.97
N LEU A 4 7.05 24.93 16.21
CA LEU A 4 7.06 25.66 17.49
C LEU A 4 6.35 24.87 18.60
N ILE A 5 5.31 24.11 18.25
CA ILE A 5 4.57 23.24 19.18
C ILE A 5 5.35 21.93 19.43
N GLY A 6 6.35 21.62 18.60
CA GLY A 6 7.08 20.35 18.62
C GLY A 6 6.44 19.25 17.78
N ARG A 7 5.33 19.52 17.08
CA ARG A 7 4.62 18.57 16.18
C ARG A 7 5.26 18.51 14.80
N ARG A 8 6.47 17.94 14.74
CA ARG A 8 7.25 17.79 13.48
C ARG A 8 6.64 16.78 12.49
N ASP A 9 5.73 15.94 12.96
CA ASP A 9 4.92 15.04 12.13
C ASP A 9 4.09 15.84 11.13
N LEU A 10 3.38 16.86 11.60
CA LEU A 10 2.51 17.69 10.76
C LEU A 10 3.30 18.59 9.82
N SER A 11 4.44 19.16 10.25
CA SER A 11 5.28 19.96 9.36
C SER A 11 5.86 19.13 8.21
N SER A 12 6.19 17.86 8.44
CA SER A 12 6.68 16.97 7.39
C SER A 12 5.63 16.69 6.29
N LEU A 13 4.34 16.71 6.63
CA LEU A 13 3.24 16.53 5.68
C LEU A 13 3.14 17.73 4.72
N GLU A 14 3.35 18.95 5.21
CA GLU A 14 3.37 20.18 4.40
C GLU A 14 4.65 20.28 3.54
N VAL A 15 5.82 19.98 4.11
CA VAL A 15 7.12 20.07 3.39
C VAL A 15 7.22 19.06 2.24
N CYS A 16 6.41 18.00 2.27
CA CYS A 16 6.28 17.07 1.15
C CYS A 16 5.82 17.78 -0.13
N GLU A 17 5.28 19.01 -0.07
CA GLU A 17 4.99 19.84 -1.25
C GLU A 17 6.25 20.41 -1.95
N GLN A 18 7.40 20.54 -1.26
CA GLN A 18 8.53 21.32 -1.78
C GLN A 18 9.86 20.57 -1.90
N LYS A 19 10.02 19.38 -1.30
CA LYS A 19 11.25 18.60 -1.44
C LYS A 19 10.97 17.20 -1.96
N GLN A 20 11.50 16.91 -3.15
CA GLN A 20 11.80 15.54 -3.58
C GLN A 20 12.79 14.95 -2.56
N ILE A 21 12.27 14.28 -1.54
CA ILE A 21 13.11 13.58 -0.56
C ILE A 21 13.68 12.36 -1.29
N GLN A 22 14.96 12.48 -1.65
CA GLN A 22 15.79 11.37 -2.06
C GLN A 22 15.78 10.33 -0.95
N TYR A 23 15.26 9.15 -1.25
CA TYR A 23 15.66 7.95 -0.51
C TYR A 23 17.15 7.73 -0.79
N ASN A 24 18.00 8.31 0.07
CA ASN A 24 19.30 7.72 0.29
C ASN A 24 19.04 6.39 1.00
N LEU A 25 18.90 5.34 0.19
CA LEU A 25 19.24 3.97 0.60
C LEU A 25 20.71 4.00 1.00
N ASN A 26 20.99 4.42 2.23
CA ASN A 26 22.23 4.13 2.89
C ASN A 26 22.31 2.61 2.92
N LYS A 27 23.08 2.05 1.97
CA LYS A 27 23.65 0.72 2.07
C LYS A 27 24.16 0.60 3.49
N THR A 28 23.47 -0.19 4.31
CA THR A 28 24.10 -0.82 5.46
C THR A 28 25.32 -1.52 4.88
N LYS A 29 26.50 -1.00 5.21
CA LYS A 29 27.76 -1.70 4.99
C LYS A 29 27.66 -2.99 5.79
N ASN A 30 27.18 -4.05 5.14
CA ASN A 30 27.51 -5.39 5.58
C ASN A 30 29.03 -5.47 5.52
N GLU A 31 29.65 -5.68 6.68
CA GLU A 31 31.06 -6.02 6.76
C GLU A 31 31.35 -7.17 5.78
N PRO A 32 32.49 -7.14 5.06
CA PRO A 32 32.86 -8.22 4.17
C PRO A 32 33.31 -9.42 5.03
N GLY A 33 32.33 -10.21 5.48
CA GLY A 33 32.56 -11.58 5.89
C GLY A 33 33.13 -12.34 4.70
N LYS A 34 34.40 -12.75 4.82
CA LYS A 34 35.12 -13.60 3.88
C LYS A 34 34.29 -14.86 3.59
N ASN A 35 33.57 -14.87 2.48
CA ASN A 35 33.21 -16.07 1.73
C ASN A 35 33.28 -15.70 0.24
N GLY A 36 34.44 -15.97 -0.34
CA GLY A 36 34.65 -15.86 -1.78
C GLY A 36 33.83 -16.90 -2.53
N ASN A 37 33.43 -16.53 -3.76
CA ASN A 37 32.85 -17.37 -4.81
C ASN A 37 31.35 -17.71 -4.76
N ASN A 38 30.47 -16.70 -4.66
CA ASN A 38 29.19 -16.75 -5.37
C ASN A 38 28.78 -15.31 -5.74
N ARG A 39 29.06 -14.89 -6.98
CA ARG A 39 28.22 -13.84 -7.59
C ARG A 39 26.86 -14.50 -7.81
N GLU A 40 26.01 -14.49 -6.79
CA GLU A 40 24.63 -14.94 -6.95
C GLU A 40 24.04 -14.19 -8.14
N THR A 41 23.54 -14.95 -9.12
CA THR A 41 22.90 -14.43 -10.31
C THR A 41 21.83 -13.43 -9.89
N ASP A 42 21.85 -12.23 -10.47
CA ASP A 42 20.87 -11.20 -10.15
C ASP A 42 19.48 -11.67 -10.62
N ASP A 43 18.64 -12.06 -9.66
CA ASP A 43 17.32 -12.65 -9.89
C ASP A 43 16.24 -11.55 -10.10
N GLY A 44 16.63 -10.27 -10.17
CA GLY A 44 15.74 -9.13 -10.45
C GLY A 44 14.85 -8.70 -9.27
N LEU A 45 15.11 -9.24 -8.09
CA LEU A 45 14.24 -9.16 -6.90
C LEU A 45 14.96 -8.52 -5.69
N CYS A 46 16.23 -8.13 -5.87
CA CYS A 46 17.11 -7.55 -4.84
C CYS A 46 16.68 -6.15 -4.36
N HIS A 47 15.67 -5.55 -4.99
CA HIS A 47 15.28 -4.15 -4.81
C HIS A 47 14.04 -3.94 -3.93
N LEU A 48 13.52 -5.00 -3.32
CA LEU A 48 12.35 -4.92 -2.43
C LEU A 48 12.73 -4.30 -1.08
N ASP A 49 11.84 -3.47 -0.52
CA ASP A 49 11.98 -2.92 0.84
C ASP A 49 11.71 -4.02 1.88
N LEU A 50 12.75 -4.79 2.17
CA LEU A 50 12.70 -5.91 3.11
C LEU A 50 12.33 -5.46 4.54
N GLU A 51 12.57 -4.20 4.92
CA GLU A 51 12.23 -3.72 6.26
C GLU A 51 10.71 -3.63 6.43
N VAL A 52 10.03 -3.01 5.47
CA VAL A 52 8.56 -2.88 5.48
C VAL A 52 7.90 -4.25 5.30
N LEU A 53 8.45 -5.09 4.42
CA LEU A 53 7.98 -6.45 4.19
C LEU A 53 8.09 -7.33 5.44
N ARG A 54 9.19 -7.22 6.19
CA ARG A 54 9.37 -7.91 7.49
C ARG A 54 8.39 -7.44 8.55
N LEU A 55 7.96 -6.17 8.52
CA LEU A 55 6.93 -5.69 9.43
C LEU A 55 5.54 -6.21 9.03
N ARG A 56 5.17 -6.18 7.75
CA ARG A 56 3.87 -6.71 7.32
C ARG A 56 3.72 -8.20 7.57
N PHE A 57 4.80 -8.96 7.37
CA PHE A 57 4.82 -10.41 7.49
C PHE A 57 5.85 -10.87 8.52
N SER A 58 5.71 -10.42 9.77
CA SER A 58 6.70 -10.69 10.83
C SER A 58 6.67 -12.11 11.37
N GLN A 59 5.53 -12.80 11.26
CA GLN A 59 5.31 -14.13 11.85
C GLN A 59 5.80 -15.28 10.96
N ASP A 60 6.00 -15.04 9.66
CA ASP A 60 6.22 -16.09 8.67
C ASP A 60 7.14 -15.63 7.53
N HIS A 61 7.87 -16.57 6.93
CA HIS A 61 8.79 -16.32 5.82
C HIS A 61 8.13 -16.43 4.44
N ARG A 62 6.82 -16.14 4.35
CA ARG A 62 6.03 -16.30 3.11
C ARG A 62 6.60 -15.59 1.89
N ILE A 63 7.26 -14.44 2.08
CA ILE A 63 7.91 -13.69 0.99
C ILE A 63 9.06 -14.51 0.39
N HIS A 64 9.84 -15.20 1.22
CA HIS A 64 10.93 -16.04 0.77
C HIS A 64 10.41 -17.24 -0.02
N ASP A 65 9.32 -17.85 0.42
CA ASP A 65 8.67 -18.93 -0.32
C ASP A 65 8.12 -18.45 -1.67
N VAL A 66 7.46 -17.30 -1.69
CA VAL A 66 6.93 -16.65 -2.89
C VAL A 66 8.03 -16.31 -3.88
N TYR A 67 9.13 -15.76 -3.38
CA TYR A 67 10.35 -15.54 -4.14
C TYR A 67 10.84 -16.83 -4.80
N HIS A 68 10.97 -17.92 -4.05
CA HIS A 68 11.40 -19.22 -4.61
C HIS A 68 10.41 -19.80 -5.61
N MET A 69 9.12 -19.49 -5.48
CA MET A 69 8.09 -19.96 -6.39
C MET A 69 8.06 -19.19 -7.72
N LEU A 70 8.44 -17.91 -7.72
CA LEU A 70 8.45 -17.00 -8.88
C LEU A 70 9.83 -16.80 -9.51
N GLN A 71 10.91 -17.33 -8.92
CA GLN A 71 12.24 -17.25 -9.51
C GLN A 71 12.29 -17.97 -10.87
N SER A 72 12.96 -17.36 -11.84
CA SER A 72 13.10 -17.88 -13.21
C SER A 72 14.54 -17.89 -13.74
N SER A 73 15.49 -17.41 -12.95
CA SER A 73 16.90 -17.21 -13.31
C SER A 73 17.82 -18.34 -12.90
N LYS A 74 17.38 -19.17 -11.95
CA LYS A 74 18.14 -20.31 -11.44
C LYS A 74 17.66 -21.61 -12.09
N PRO A 75 18.58 -22.56 -12.36
CA PRO A 75 18.22 -23.85 -12.95
C PRO A 75 17.37 -24.68 -12.00
N VAL A 76 16.40 -25.42 -12.55
CA VAL A 76 15.44 -26.19 -11.76
C VAL A 76 16.05 -27.52 -11.33
N ARG A 77 15.79 -27.95 -10.09
CA ARG A 77 16.24 -29.26 -9.60
C ARG A 77 15.36 -30.38 -10.16
N ILE A 78 15.97 -31.36 -10.85
CA ILE A 78 15.31 -32.57 -11.38
C ILE A 78 15.66 -33.75 -10.48
N ALA A 79 14.75 -34.17 -9.60
CA ALA A 79 14.98 -35.31 -8.70
C ALA A 79 14.23 -36.55 -9.19
N LEU A 80 14.73 -37.17 -10.27
CA LEU A 80 14.23 -38.46 -10.76
C LEU A 80 15.17 -39.59 -10.35
N GLN A 81 14.59 -40.74 -10.00
CA GLN A 81 15.35 -41.94 -9.69
C GLN A 81 15.30 -42.88 -10.89
N GLN A 82 16.47 -43.21 -11.44
CA GLN A 82 16.59 -44.19 -12.52
C GLN A 82 16.14 -45.55 -12.00
N ARG A 83 15.21 -46.19 -12.71
CA ARG A 83 14.81 -47.57 -12.43
C ARG A 83 15.86 -48.52 -13.01
N PRO A 84 16.13 -49.67 -12.37
CA PRO A 84 17.14 -50.63 -12.86
C PRO A 84 16.89 -51.15 -14.28
N GLU A 85 15.63 -51.10 -14.74
CA GLU A 85 15.18 -51.57 -16.06
C GLU A 85 15.35 -50.53 -17.17
N VAL A 86 15.56 -49.25 -16.82
CA VAL A 86 15.60 -48.12 -17.77
C VAL A 86 17.04 -47.84 -18.16
N SER A 87 17.31 -47.85 -19.47
CA SER A 87 18.64 -47.53 -20.01
C SER A 87 19.06 -46.09 -19.72
N ASP A 88 20.36 -45.80 -19.72
CA ASP A 88 20.85 -44.43 -19.47
C ASP A 88 20.31 -43.42 -20.50
N HIS A 89 20.15 -43.83 -21.75
CA HIS A 89 19.59 -42.98 -22.81
C HIS A 89 18.11 -42.67 -22.57
N GLU A 90 17.32 -43.70 -22.26
CA GLU A 90 15.89 -43.53 -21.95
C GLU A 90 15.68 -42.71 -20.67
N PHE A 91 16.59 -42.83 -19.70
CA PHE A 91 16.57 -42.01 -18.49
C PHE A 91 16.90 -40.54 -18.77
N ILE A 92 17.85 -40.24 -19.68
CA ILE A 92 18.13 -38.87 -20.12
C ILE A 92 16.90 -38.27 -20.80
N GLU A 93 16.24 -39.01 -21.69
CA GLU A 93 14.98 -38.55 -22.30
C GLU A 93 13.88 -38.31 -21.25
N GLU A 94 13.76 -39.19 -20.24
CA GLU A 94 12.80 -39.00 -19.15
C GLU A 94 13.12 -37.74 -18.33
N GLN A 95 14.40 -37.48 -18.06
CA GLN A 95 14.87 -36.24 -17.42
C GLN A 95 14.53 -35.01 -18.26
N GLU A 96 14.72 -35.06 -19.57
CA GLU A 96 14.40 -33.96 -20.48
C GLU A 96 12.89 -33.74 -20.61
N ARG A 97 12.06 -34.79 -20.67
CA ARG A 97 10.59 -34.66 -20.70
C ARG A 97 10.08 -34.03 -19.40
N HIS A 98 10.68 -34.41 -18.27
CA HIS A 98 10.37 -33.80 -16.99
C HIS A 98 10.86 -32.34 -16.92
N LEU A 99 12.06 -32.05 -17.43
CA LEU A 99 12.58 -30.69 -17.56
C LEU A 99 11.65 -29.83 -18.41
N TYR A 100 11.18 -30.32 -19.55
CA TYR A 100 10.25 -29.60 -20.43
C TYR A 100 8.98 -29.19 -19.68
N SER A 101 8.40 -30.11 -18.90
CA SER A 101 7.23 -29.83 -18.06
C SER A 101 7.53 -28.75 -16.99
N LEU A 102 8.72 -28.78 -16.40
CA LEU A 102 9.17 -27.76 -15.46
C LEU A 102 9.43 -26.40 -16.15
N CYS A 103 9.94 -26.41 -17.38
CA CYS A 103 10.18 -25.22 -18.19
C CYS A 103 8.88 -24.51 -18.55
N ILE A 104 7.80 -25.23 -18.88
CA ILE A 104 6.46 -24.66 -19.08
C ILE A 104 6.04 -23.82 -17.87
N ARG A 105 6.25 -24.34 -16.66
CA ARG A 105 5.99 -23.60 -15.42
C ARG A 105 6.94 -22.41 -15.23
N THR A 106 8.23 -22.58 -15.47
CA THR A 106 9.23 -21.50 -15.31
C THR A 106 8.97 -20.33 -16.27
N MET A 107 8.59 -20.62 -17.52
CA MET A 107 8.21 -19.60 -18.51
C MET A 107 7.03 -18.76 -18.04
N ALA A 108 6.02 -19.41 -17.44
CA ALA A 108 4.82 -18.76 -16.94
C ALA A 108 5.04 -17.91 -15.67
N ALA A 109 6.11 -18.17 -14.90
CA ALA A 109 6.41 -17.45 -13.66
C ALA A 109 6.77 -15.97 -13.87
N THR A 110 7.25 -15.60 -15.07
CA THR A 110 7.70 -14.23 -15.41
C THR A 110 6.60 -13.18 -15.24
N VAL A 111 5.35 -13.51 -15.58
CA VAL A 111 4.20 -12.58 -15.47
C VAL A 111 3.87 -12.31 -14.00
N GLY A 112 3.80 -13.37 -13.18
CA GLY A 112 3.61 -13.25 -11.73
C GLY A 112 4.76 -12.50 -11.04
N ARG A 113 6.00 -12.67 -11.53
CA ARG A 113 7.16 -11.92 -11.05
C ARG A 113 7.01 -10.42 -11.31
N GLY A 114 6.52 -10.02 -12.48
CA GLY A 114 6.25 -8.61 -12.81
C GLY A 114 5.22 -7.96 -11.88
N MET A 115 4.17 -8.71 -11.51
CA MET A 115 3.19 -8.27 -10.50
C MET A 115 3.85 -8.10 -9.13
N PHE A 116 4.71 -9.04 -8.74
CA PHE A 116 5.38 -9.03 -7.44
C PHE A 116 6.35 -7.85 -7.27
N THR A 117 7.13 -7.51 -8.30
CA THR A 117 8.13 -6.42 -8.26
C THR A 117 7.62 -5.09 -8.79
N LEU A 118 6.31 -4.93 -9.03
CA LEU A 118 5.74 -3.73 -9.62
C LEU A 118 6.16 -2.44 -8.89
N ARG A 119 6.82 -1.53 -9.61
CA ARG A 119 7.18 -0.15 -9.20
C ARG A 119 7.98 -0.05 -7.90
N THR A 120 8.86 -1.02 -7.63
CA THR A 120 9.67 -1.07 -6.39
C THR A 120 11.08 -0.49 -6.54
N TYR A 121 11.58 -0.33 -7.76
CA TYR A 121 12.96 0.06 -8.04
C TYR A 121 13.06 1.44 -8.71
N SER A 122 14.06 2.22 -8.30
CA SER A 122 14.42 3.49 -8.96
C SER A 122 15.78 3.32 -9.65
N PRO A 123 15.84 3.31 -10.99
CA PRO A 123 17.07 3.05 -11.72
C PRO A 123 18.08 4.19 -11.60
N VAL A 124 19.36 3.85 -11.64
CA VAL A 124 20.46 4.80 -11.79
C VAL A 124 20.67 5.06 -13.28
N VAL A 125 20.58 6.31 -13.71
CA VAL A 125 20.59 6.71 -15.14
C VAL A 125 21.90 6.33 -15.87
N THR A 126 22.99 6.11 -15.14
CA THR A 126 24.28 5.71 -15.72
C THR A 126 24.37 4.23 -16.05
N GLU A 127 23.43 3.41 -15.58
CA GLU A 127 23.45 1.96 -15.75
C GLU A 127 22.31 1.49 -16.65
N ILE A 128 22.57 0.39 -17.38
CA ILE A 128 21.54 -0.37 -18.08
C ILE A 128 20.74 -1.13 -17.03
N LEU A 129 19.41 -1.19 -17.16
CA LEU A 129 18.57 -1.97 -16.27
C LEU A 129 18.97 -3.46 -16.38
N PRO A 130 19.32 -4.13 -15.26
CA PRO A 130 19.62 -5.56 -15.30
C PRO A 130 18.33 -6.35 -15.53
N ILE A 131 18.17 -6.90 -16.73
CA ILE A 131 17.10 -7.86 -17.02
C ILE A 131 17.60 -9.24 -16.56
N PRO A 132 16.92 -9.90 -15.60
CA PRO A 132 17.32 -11.22 -15.13
C PRO A 132 17.19 -12.24 -16.26
N ARG A 133 18.18 -13.11 -16.44
CA ARG A 133 18.16 -14.12 -17.50
C ARG A 133 17.05 -15.14 -17.23
N LEU A 134 16.30 -15.54 -18.26
CA LEU A 134 15.38 -16.67 -18.17
C LEU A 134 16.16 -17.98 -18.34
N CYS A 135 16.23 -18.79 -17.28
CA CYS A 135 16.96 -20.05 -17.27
C CYS A 135 16.00 -21.23 -17.46
N LEU A 136 16.17 -21.97 -18.56
CA LEU A 136 15.37 -23.15 -18.90
C LEU A 136 16.16 -24.46 -18.75
N THR A 137 17.23 -24.45 -17.94
CA THR A 137 18.10 -25.61 -17.73
C THR A 137 17.81 -26.29 -16.39
N GLY A 138 18.08 -27.58 -16.33
CA GLY A 138 17.89 -28.41 -15.15
C GLY A 138 19.21 -28.75 -14.47
N ARG A 139 19.16 -29.04 -13.16
CA ARG A 139 20.26 -29.68 -12.42
C ARG A 139 19.79 -30.99 -11.79
N ALA A 140 20.41 -32.09 -12.17
CA ALA A 140 20.13 -33.41 -11.62
C ALA A 140 21.07 -33.72 -10.43
N PRO A 141 20.56 -33.91 -9.20
CA PRO A 141 21.34 -34.39 -8.06
C PRO A 141 21.66 -35.90 -8.25
N PRO A 142 22.73 -36.44 -7.63
CA PRO A 142 23.63 -35.83 -6.64
C PRO A 142 24.82 -35.05 -7.24
N ARG A 143 25.14 -35.23 -8.53
CA ARG A 143 26.31 -34.60 -9.19
C ARG A 143 26.04 -33.16 -9.67
N ASN A 144 24.80 -32.68 -9.62
CA ASN A 144 24.36 -31.39 -10.16
C ASN A 144 24.71 -31.21 -11.65
N THR A 145 24.60 -32.29 -12.45
CA THR A 145 24.80 -32.24 -13.89
C THR A 145 23.74 -31.35 -14.53
N THR A 146 24.16 -30.53 -15.49
CA THR A 146 23.25 -29.68 -16.27
C THR A 146 22.54 -30.52 -17.31
N VAL A 147 21.21 -30.45 -17.31
CA VAL A 147 20.34 -31.08 -18.31
C VAL A 147 19.73 -29.96 -19.13
N ASP A 148 19.89 -30.03 -20.44
CA ASP A 148 19.36 -29.08 -21.42
C ASP A 148 18.37 -29.82 -22.34
N LEU A 149 17.52 -29.08 -23.06
CA LEU A 149 16.45 -29.65 -23.90
C LEU A 149 16.92 -30.01 -25.32
N SER A 150 18.10 -30.63 -25.47
CA SER A 150 18.71 -30.85 -26.79
C SER A 150 18.26 -32.11 -27.51
N HIS A 151 17.78 -33.14 -26.80
CA HIS A 151 17.44 -34.43 -27.39
C HIS A 151 15.93 -34.60 -27.63
N ILE A 152 15.10 -33.61 -27.25
CA ILE A 152 13.67 -33.57 -27.51
C ILE A 152 13.35 -32.51 -28.56
N ASP A 153 12.40 -32.81 -29.45
CA ASP A 153 11.85 -31.84 -30.38
C ASP A 153 11.05 -30.76 -29.64
N VAL A 154 11.64 -29.58 -29.54
CA VAL A 154 11.04 -28.39 -28.93
C VAL A 154 10.62 -27.40 -30.03
N PRO A 155 9.44 -26.75 -29.93
CA PRO A 155 9.07 -25.69 -30.87
C PRO A 155 10.12 -24.56 -30.88
N ALA A 156 10.64 -24.20 -32.06
CA ALA A 156 11.69 -23.19 -32.20
C ALA A 156 11.34 -21.83 -31.57
N ASN A 157 10.04 -21.50 -31.53
CA ASN A 157 9.51 -20.23 -31.05
C ASN A 157 9.04 -20.27 -29.58
N MET A 158 9.35 -21.33 -28.83
CA MET A 158 8.89 -21.54 -27.45
C MET A 158 9.24 -20.37 -26.51
N ASN A 159 10.38 -19.71 -26.72
CA ASN A 159 10.93 -18.72 -25.80
C ASN A 159 10.48 -17.28 -26.06
N MET A 160 9.86 -16.97 -27.21
CA MET A 160 9.63 -15.57 -27.64
C MET A 160 8.75 -14.78 -26.65
N TRP A 161 7.55 -15.29 -26.32
CA TRP A 161 6.64 -14.65 -25.36
C TRP A 161 7.14 -14.67 -23.91
N PRO A 162 7.71 -15.77 -23.40
CA PRO A 162 8.33 -15.79 -22.08
C PRO A 162 9.45 -14.75 -21.93
N LEU A 163 10.29 -14.54 -22.94
CA LEU A 163 11.31 -13.49 -22.96
C LEU A 163 10.69 -12.09 -23.02
N PHE A 164 9.64 -11.89 -23.82
CA PHE A 164 8.87 -10.65 -23.81
C PHE A 164 8.33 -10.34 -22.41
N HIS A 165 7.67 -11.31 -21.75
CA HIS A 165 7.18 -11.16 -20.37
C HIS A 165 8.29 -10.96 -19.34
N ASN A 166 9.45 -11.58 -19.54
CA ASN A 166 10.65 -11.37 -18.72
C ASN A 166 11.10 -9.91 -18.77
N GLY A 167 11.15 -9.32 -19.97
CA GLY A 167 11.45 -7.91 -20.21
C GLY A 167 10.39 -6.97 -19.63
N VAL A 168 9.10 -7.29 -19.79
CA VAL A 168 8.01 -6.52 -19.17
C VAL A 168 8.15 -6.52 -17.65
N ALA A 169 8.37 -7.68 -17.03
CA ALA A 169 8.52 -7.80 -15.59
C ALA A 169 9.71 -7.00 -15.04
N ALA A 170 10.83 -6.97 -15.77
CA ALA A 170 11.98 -6.13 -15.40
C ALA A 170 11.63 -4.63 -15.51
N GLY A 171 11.03 -4.20 -16.62
CA GLY A 171 10.65 -2.79 -16.82
C GLY A 171 9.55 -2.29 -15.88
N LEU A 172 8.62 -3.16 -15.47
CA LEU A 172 7.54 -2.84 -14.53
C LEU A 172 8.08 -2.58 -13.12
N SER A 173 9.27 -3.07 -12.79
CA SER A 173 9.91 -2.77 -11.51
C SER A 173 10.24 -1.29 -11.32
N ILE A 174 10.34 -0.53 -12.42
CA ILE A 174 10.65 0.90 -12.37
C ILE A 174 9.50 1.69 -11.75
N SER A 175 9.81 2.52 -10.75
CA SER A 175 8.84 3.43 -10.13
C SER A 175 8.39 4.55 -11.10
N PRO A 176 7.10 4.96 -11.09
CA PRO A 176 6.62 6.08 -11.89
C PRO A 176 7.25 7.42 -11.44
N ASN A 177 7.68 7.51 -10.18
CA ASN A 177 8.29 8.72 -9.62
C ASN A 177 9.76 8.91 -10.06
N ALA A 178 10.32 7.99 -10.85
CA ALA A 178 11.65 8.12 -11.43
C ALA A 178 11.65 9.20 -12.55
N SER A 179 11.77 10.47 -12.15
CA SER A 179 11.75 11.62 -13.07
C SER A 179 12.97 11.74 -13.99
N LYS A 180 14.02 10.94 -13.75
CA LYS A 180 15.31 11.03 -14.46
C LYS A 180 15.43 10.14 -15.70
N ILE A 181 14.33 9.51 -16.11
CA ILE A 181 14.29 8.65 -17.30
C ILE A 181 13.98 9.51 -18.51
N ASP A 182 15.00 9.70 -19.35
CA ASP A 182 14.94 10.45 -20.61
C ASP A 182 14.93 9.52 -21.82
N SER A 183 14.53 10.05 -22.99
CA SER A 183 14.54 9.32 -24.27
C SER A 183 15.90 8.70 -24.58
N THR A 184 17.01 9.34 -24.18
CA THR A 184 18.37 8.84 -24.39
C THR A 184 18.66 7.60 -23.56
N TRP A 185 18.21 7.55 -22.31
CA TRP A 185 18.37 6.39 -21.44
C TRP A 185 17.57 5.19 -21.96
N MET A 186 16.37 5.43 -22.47
CA MET A 186 15.55 4.37 -23.08
C MET A 186 16.23 3.73 -24.28
N VAL A 187 16.86 4.54 -25.15
CA VAL A 187 17.65 4.05 -26.30
C VAL A 187 18.97 3.42 -25.84
N TYR A 188 19.58 3.90 -24.75
CA TYR A 188 20.80 3.34 -24.19
C TYR A 188 20.62 1.90 -23.69
N ASN A 189 19.42 1.55 -23.21
CA ASN A 189 19.06 0.18 -22.82
C ASN A 189 18.89 -0.78 -24.01
N LYS A 190 18.93 -0.28 -25.25
CA LYS A 190 18.86 -1.12 -26.44
C LYS A 190 20.04 -2.11 -26.43
N PRO A 191 19.78 -3.43 -26.42
CA PRO A 191 20.84 -4.40 -26.36
C PRO A 191 21.70 -4.37 -27.62
N ARG A 192 22.99 -4.69 -27.46
CA ARG A 192 23.91 -4.83 -28.59
C ARG A 192 23.48 -6.02 -29.45
N PRO A 193 23.58 -5.93 -30.80
CA PRO A 193 23.03 -6.92 -31.74
C PRO A 193 23.71 -8.31 -31.72
N SER A 194 24.60 -8.58 -30.77
CA SER A 194 25.34 -9.84 -30.65
C SER A 194 24.49 -11.01 -30.12
N ASN A 195 23.30 -10.74 -29.55
CA ASN A 195 22.41 -11.76 -28.98
C ASN A 195 21.06 -11.77 -29.71
N VAL A 196 20.72 -12.90 -30.34
CA VAL A 196 19.49 -13.09 -31.14
C VAL A 196 18.20 -12.94 -30.32
N ASP A 197 18.24 -13.29 -29.03
CA ASP A 197 17.08 -13.26 -28.13
C ASP A 197 16.83 -11.89 -27.48
N SER A 198 17.85 -11.03 -27.45
CA SER A 198 17.81 -9.74 -26.75
C SER A 198 16.80 -8.70 -27.27
N PRO A 199 16.44 -8.64 -28.58
CA PRO A 199 15.42 -7.68 -29.03
C PRO A 199 14.02 -8.01 -28.47
N THR A 200 13.70 -9.27 -28.18
CA THR A 200 12.38 -9.67 -27.64
C THR A 200 12.19 -9.21 -26.18
N GLU A 201 13.22 -9.33 -25.35
CA GLU A 201 13.22 -8.81 -23.99
C GLU A 201 13.13 -7.27 -23.97
N HIS A 202 13.87 -6.61 -24.88
CA HIS A 202 13.81 -5.15 -25.03
C HIS A 202 12.41 -4.66 -25.44
N ALA A 203 11.73 -5.40 -26.32
CA ALA A 203 10.35 -5.10 -26.71
C ALA A 203 9.39 -5.11 -25.50
N GLY A 204 9.51 -6.11 -24.62
CA GLY A 204 8.75 -6.17 -23.38
C GLY A 204 9.09 -5.03 -22.42
N PHE A 205 10.37 -4.69 -22.30
CA PHE A 205 10.83 -3.55 -21.51
C PHE A 205 10.20 -2.22 -21.98
N LEU A 206 10.12 -1.99 -23.29
CA LEU A 206 9.47 -0.79 -23.85
C LEU A 206 7.98 -0.72 -23.50
N MET A 207 7.26 -1.84 -23.58
CA MET A 207 5.85 -1.91 -23.19
C MET A 207 5.67 -1.52 -21.72
N ALA A 208 6.52 -2.04 -20.83
CA ALA A 208 6.47 -1.74 -19.41
C ALA A 208 6.71 -0.26 -19.10
N LEU A 209 7.65 0.39 -19.81
CA LEU A 209 7.87 1.84 -19.69
C LEU A 209 6.64 2.65 -20.12
N GLY A 210 5.88 2.14 -21.10
CA GLY A 210 4.60 2.72 -21.51
C GLY A 210 3.52 2.60 -20.43
N LEU A 211 3.37 1.40 -19.84
CA LEU A 211 2.44 1.17 -18.71
C LEU A 211 2.78 1.99 -17.46
N ASN A 212 4.06 2.34 -17.29
CA ASN A 212 4.53 3.24 -16.23
C ASN A 212 4.44 4.74 -16.58
N GLY A 213 4.05 5.08 -17.81
CA GLY A 213 3.89 6.45 -18.29
C GLY A 213 5.17 7.15 -18.77
N HIS A 214 6.33 6.49 -18.67
CA HIS A 214 7.63 7.05 -19.06
C HIS A 214 7.79 7.19 -20.58
N LEU A 215 7.10 6.35 -21.36
CA LEU A 215 7.19 6.35 -22.83
C LEU A 215 6.62 7.62 -23.47
N SER A 216 5.86 8.44 -22.74
CA SER A 216 5.41 9.76 -23.19
C SER A 216 6.56 10.72 -23.50
N ARG A 217 7.75 10.50 -22.91
CA ARG A 217 8.97 11.29 -23.13
C ARG A 217 9.82 10.81 -24.31
N LEU A 218 9.46 9.69 -24.93
CA LEU A 218 10.21 9.13 -26.05
C LEU A 218 10.01 9.98 -27.31
N THR A 219 11.09 10.31 -28.01
CA THR A 219 11.01 11.13 -29.23
C THR A 219 10.34 10.37 -30.38
N THR A 220 9.49 11.05 -31.15
CA THR A 220 8.78 10.46 -32.30
C THR A 220 9.72 9.82 -33.33
N LEU A 221 10.92 10.40 -33.53
CA LEU A 221 11.95 9.84 -34.41
C LEU A 221 12.43 8.46 -33.94
N SER A 222 12.62 8.28 -32.63
CA SER A 222 13.02 6.98 -32.08
C SER A 222 11.90 5.94 -32.17
N ILE A 223 10.64 6.35 -31.98
CA ILE A 223 9.46 5.48 -32.20
C ILE A 223 9.46 4.97 -33.64
N HIS A 224 9.67 5.87 -34.61
CA HIS A 224 9.79 5.50 -36.02
C HIS A 224 10.97 4.54 -36.28
N ASP A 225 12.16 4.81 -35.73
CA ASP A 225 13.32 3.92 -35.85
C ASP A 225 13.05 2.52 -35.28
N TYR A 226 12.22 2.38 -34.23
CA TYR A 226 11.86 1.06 -33.73
C TYR A 226 10.84 0.33 -34.63
N LEU A 227 9.81 1.03 -35.12
CA LEU A 227 8.78 0.45 -35.99
C LEU A 227 9.34 0.05 -37.36
N CYS A 228 10.26 0.84 -37.94
CA CYS A 228 10.89 0.52 -39.22
C CYS A 228 11.76 -0.74 -39.21
N LYS A 229 12.16 -1.25 -38.03
CA LYS A 229 12.93 -2.50 -37.95
C LYS A 229 12.09 -3.75 -38.25
N GLY A 230 10.77 -3.64 -38.26
CA GLY A 230 9.87 -4.74 -38.66
C GLY A 230 9.87 -5.95 -37.70
N HIS A 231 10.31 -5.79 -36.45
CA HIS A 231 10.22 -6.86 -35.45
C HIS A 231 8.87 -6.82 -34.72
N ASP A 232 8.03 -7.84 -34.93
CA ASP A 232 6.63 -7.90 -34.49
C ASP A 232 6.43 -7.52 -33.02
N LEU A 233 7.15 -8.18 -32.09
CA LEU A 233 6.98 -7.93 -30.66
C LEU A 233 7.42 -6.51 -30.24
N THR A 234 8.39 -5.93 -30.95
CA THR A 234 8.82 -4.54 -30.69
C THR A 234 7.72 -3.57 -31.08
N SER A 235 7.07 -3.81 -32.23
CA SER A 235 5.90 -3.06 -32.64
C SER A 235 4.76 -3.21 -31.62
N VAL A 236 4.41 -4.44 -31.22
CA VAL A 236 3.41 -4.68 -30.16
C VAL A 236 3.72 -3.90 -28.88
N GLY A 237 4.95 -3.96 -28.40
CA GLY A 237 5.36 -3.30 -27.16
C GLY A 237 5.28 -1.77 -27.23
N ILE A 238 5.63 -1.18 -28.36
CA ILE A 238 5.56 0.27 -28.58
C ILE A 238 4.13 0.75 -28.79
N LEU A 239 3.34 0.07 -29.63
CA LEU A 239 1.95 0.45 -29.91
C LEU A 239 1.12 0.44 -28.62
N LEU A 240 1.22 -0.63 -27.84
CA LEU A 240 0.53 -0.71 -26.54
C LEU A 240 1.12 0.24 -25.51
N GLY A 241 2.44 0.35 -25.45
CA GLY A 241 3.11 1.24 -24.50
C GLY A 241 2.76 2.72 -24.70
N VAL A 242 2.78 3.20 -25.95
CA VAL A 242 2.49 4.62 -26.27
C VAL A 242 1.01 4.91 -26.00
N SER A 243 0.14 3.97 -26.38
CA SER A 243 -1.30 4.07 -26.14
C SER A 243 -1.64 4.07 -24.65
N ALA A 244 -0.98 3.23 -23.85
CA ALA A 244 -1.14 3.21 -22.41
C ALA A 244 -0.64 4.49 -21.74
N ALA A 245 0.49 5.07 -22.21
CA ALA A 245 1.00 6.33 -21.69
C ALA A 245 0.10 7.53 -22.02
N LYS A 246 -0.60 7.47 -23.16
CA LYS A 246 -1.53 8.52 -23.64
C LYS A 246 -3.01 8.16 -23.46
N ARG A 247 -3.31 7.25 -22.52
CA ARG A 247 -4.65 6.72 -22.28
C ARG A 247 -5.69 7.82 -22.04
N GLY A 248 -6.80 7.79 -22.77
CA GLY A 248 -7.90 8.76 -22.66
C GLY A 248 -7.60 10.18 -23.14
N THR A 249 -6.46 10.44 -23.78
CA THR A 249 -6.08 11.80 -24.23
C THR A 249 -6.54 12.15 -25.64
N MET A 250 -6.96 11.18 -26.45
CA MET A 250 -7.32 11.36 -27.86
C MET A 250 -6.22 12.03 -28.71
N ASP A 251 -4.94 11.77 -28.39
CA ASP A 251 -3.83 12.37 -29.12
C ASP A 251 -3.79 11.96 -30.61
N LEU A 252 -3.82 12.95 -31.50
CA LEU A 252 -3.83 12.76 -32.94
C LEU A 252 -2.54 12.14 -33.47
N SER A 253 -1.39 12.42 -32.82
CA SER A 253 -0.11 11.85 -33.28
C SER A 253 -0.05 10.34 -33.05
N ALA A 254 -0.52 9.89 -31.89
CA ALA A 254 -0.67 8.47 -31.58
C ALA A 254 -1.74 7.80 -32.45
N THR A 255 -2.87 8.48 -32.70
CA THR A 255 -3.93 7.98 -33.59
C THR A 255 -3.40 7.72 -34.99
N LYS A 256 -2.66 8.67 -35.58
CA LYS A 256 -2.06 8.52 -36.93
C LYS A 256 -1.06 7.37 -37.01
N MET A 257 -0.33 7.13 -35.93
CA MET A 257 0.61 6.02 -35.85
C MET A 257 -0.11 4.67 -35.77
N LEU A 258 -1.17 4.57 -34.97
CA LEU A 258 -2.00 3.37 -34.87
C LEU A 258 -2.81 3.09 -36.15
N SER A 259 -3.32 4.13 -36.82
CA SER A 259 -4.14 3.98 -38.04
C SER A 259 -3.39 3.35 -39.21
N ILE A 260 -2.05 3.45 -39.24
CA ILE A 260 -1.23 2.79 -40.27
C ILE A 260 -1.27 1.27 -40.11
N HIS A 261 -1.48 0.78 -38.89
CA HIS A 261 -1.53 -0.65 -38.56
C HIS A 261 -2.95 -1.23 -38.55
N ILE A 262 -3.98 -0.40 -38.76
CA ILE A 262 -5.40 -0.80 -38.78
C ILE A 262 -5.96 -0.48 -40.17
N GLU A 263 -6.24 -1.52 -40.95
CA GLU A 263 -6.65 -1.36 -42.34
C GLU A 263 -7.95 -0.58 -42.53
N ALA A 264 -8.90 -0.68 -41.61
CA ALA A 264 -10.16 0.07 -41.72
C ALA A 264 -10.03 1.58 -41.49
N LEU A 265 -8.91 2.03 -40.91
CA LEU A 265 -8.62 3.46 -40.73
C LEU A 265 -7.70 4.02 -41.83
N LEU A 266 -7.21 3.16 -42.72
CA LEU A 266 -6.38 3.58 -43.84
C LEU A 266 -7.25 4.26 -44.92
N PRO A 267 -6.80 5.38 -45.49
CA PRO A 267 -7.44 5.95 -46.67
C PRO A 267 -7.45 4.93 -47.82
N PRO A 268 -8.50 4.89 -48.66
CA PRO A 268 -8.60 3.92 -49.76
C PRO A 268 -7.49 4.06 -50.82
N THR A 269 -6.69 5.13 -50.77
CA THR A 269 -5.57 5.40 -51.67
C THR A 269 -4.21 4.91 -51.14
N SER A 270 -4.13 4.38 -49.91
CA SER A 270 -2.85 3.90 -49.35
C SER A 270 -2.48 2.51 -49.86
N THR A 271 -1.17 2.25 -49.99
CA THR A 271 -0.62 0.92 -50.32
C THR A 271 -0.96 -0.10 -49.24
N GLU A 272 -1.27 -1.32 -49.63
CA GLU A 272 -1.43 -2.46 -48.72
C GLU A 272 -0.11 -2.70 -47.99
N LEU A 273 -0.17 -2.77 -46.65
CA LEU A 273 0.97 -3.00 -45.78
C LEU A 273 0.84 -4.41 -45.19
N ASP A 274 1.88 -5.21 -45.34
CA ASP A 274 1.97 -6.52 -44.69
C ASP A 274 2.26 -6.31 -43.20
N VAL A 275 1.20 -6.40 -42.37
CA VAL A 275 1.27 -6.20 -40.92
C VAL A 275 0.93 -7.51 -40.23
N ALA A 276 1.85 -7.99 -39.39
CA ALA A 276 1.65 -9.22 -38.62
C ALA A 276 0.36 -9.16 -37.75
N PRO A 277 -0.41 -10.26 -37.62
CA PRO A 277 -1.68 -10.26 -36.90
C PRO A 277 -1.57 -9.76 -35.45
N ALA A 278 -0.53 -10.16 -34.71
CA ALA A 278 -0.31 -9.70 -33.34
C ALA A 278 -0.14 -8.18 -33.23
N VAL A 279 0.45 -7.54 -34.23
CA VAL A 279 0.63 -6.08 -34.30
C VAL A 279 -0.70 -5.39 -34.58
N GLN A 280 -1.53 -5.95 -35.45
CA GLN A 280 -2.88 -5.43 -35.72
C GLN A 280 -3.76 -5.49 -34.46
N VAL A 281 -3.75 -6.62 -33.76
CA VAL A 281 -4.46 -6.81 -32.48
C VAL A 281 -4.00 -5.79 -31.43
N ALA A 282 -2.70 -5.56 -31.33
CA ALA A 282 -2.11 -4.56 -30.45
C ALA A 282 -2.50 -3.12 -30.84
N ALA A 283 -2.58 -2.81 -32.14
CA ALA A 283 -2.99 -1.50 -32.64
C ALA A 283 -4.45 -1.20 -32.31
N VAL A 284 -5.35 -2.16 -32.53
CA VAL A 284 -6.79 -2.06 -32.20
C VAL A 284 -6.99 -1.81 -30.71
N MET A 285 -6.31 -2.57 -29.86
CA MET A 285 -6.33 -2.34 -28.41
C MET A 285 -5.73 -0.97 -28.06
N GLY A 286 -4.63 -0.57 -28.70
CA GLY A 286 -4.04 0.76 -28.53
C GLY A 286 -5.02 1.89 -28.82
N LEU A 287 -5.83 1.76 -29.87
CA LEU A 287 -6.90 2.70 -30.19
C LEU A 287 -7.94 2.78 -29.07
N GLY A 288 -8.34 1.62 -28.53
CA GLY A 288 -9.25 1.52 -27.38
C GLY A 288 -8.73 2.23 -26.13
N LEU A 289 -7.44 2.09 -25.82
CA LEU A 289 -6.80 2.79 -24.68
C LEU A 289 -6.72 4.31 -24.90
N LEU A 290 -6.40 4.74 -26.12
CA LEU A 290 -6.25 6.16 -26.46
C LEU A 290 -7.58 6.92 -26.36
N TYR A 291 -8.67 6.29 -26.83
CA TYR A 291 -10.03 6.84 -26.83
C TYR A 291 -10.88 6.37 -25.65
N GLN A 292 -10.26 5.77 -24.63
CA GLN A 292 -10.98 5.21 -23.49
C GLN A 292 -11.88 6.25 -22.81
N GLY A 293 -13.16 5.93 -22.61
CA GLY A 293 -14.16 6.80 -21.97
C GLY A 293 -14.57 8.02 -22.79
N SER A 294 -14.05 8.22 -24.00
CA SER A 294 -14.36 9.39 -24.83
C SER A 294 -15.78 9.31 -25.42
N GLY A 295 -16.29 8.13 -25.75
CA GLY A 295 -17.55 7.97 -26.50
C GLY A 295 -17.44 8.42 -27.96
N HIS A 296 -16.24 8.41 -28.55
CA HIS A 296 -16.04 8.90 -29.92
C HIS A 296 -16.72 8.00 -30.97
N HIS A 297 -17.79 8.52 -31.59
CA HIS A 297 -18.69 7.76 -32.47
C HIS A 297 -17.98 7.08 -33.65
N HIS A 298 -17.20 7.82 -34.43
CA HIS A 298 -16.56 7.27 -35.63
C HIS A 298 -15.58 6.13 -35.33
N MET A 299 -14.85 6.22 -34.20
CA MET A 299 -13.92 5.15 -33.81
C MET A 299 -14.70 3.92 -33.32
N ALA A 300 -15.80 4.13 -32.60
CA ALA A 300 -16.69 3.05 -32.17
C ALA A 300 -17.33 2.33 -33.37
N GLU A 301 -17.76 3.07 -34.39
CA GLU A 301 -18.34 2.52 -35.62
C GLU A 301 -17.33 1.66 -36.41
N VAL A 302 -16.10 2.16 -36.57
CA VAL A 302 -15.02 1.39 -37.22
C VAL A 302 -14.76 0.08 -36.47
N LEU A 303 -14.62 0.14 -35.13
CA LEU A 303 -14.39 -1.06 -34.32
C LEU A 303 -15.56 -2.05 -34.34
N LEU A 304 -16.79 -1.55 -34.47
CA LEU A 304 -17.99 -2.37 -34.63
C LEU A 304 -17.98 -3.14 -35.96
N GLY A 305 -17.45 -2.54 -37.03
CA GLY A 305 -17.16 -3.21 -38.29
C GLY A 305 -16.07 -4.28 -38.14
N GLU A 306 -15.00 -3.98 -37.39
CA GLU A 306 -13.87 -4.90 -37.19
C GLU A 306 -14.21 -6.15 -36.36
N ILE A 307 -15.19 -6.09 -35.45
CA ILE A 307 -15.68 -7.29 -34.75
C ILE A 307 -16.20 -8.33 -35.75
N GLY A 308 -16.97 -7.88 -36.75
CA GLY A 308 -17.60 -8.74 -37.75
C GLY A 308 -16.76 -9.01 -39.00
N ARG A 309 -15.44 -8.79 -38.95
CA ARG A 309 -14.56 -8.81 -40.12
C ARG A 309 -14.60 -10.17 -40.86
N PRO A 310 -14.88 -10.19 -42.18
CA PRO A 310 -14.88 -11.43 -42.97
C PRO A 310 -13.45 -11.98 -43.17
N PRO A 311 -13.28 -13.30 -43.40
CA PRO A 311 -11.99 -13.87 -43.75
C PRO A 311 -11.58 -13.56 -45.18
N GLY A 312 -10.27 -13.49 -45.43
CA GLY A 312 -9.70 -13.13 -46.73
C GLY A 312 -9.60 -11.60 -46.94
N PRO A 313 -9.10 -11.13 -48.09
CA PRO A 313 -9.07 -11.85 -49.37
C PRO A 313 -8.01 -12.96 -49.44
N GLU A 314 -8.32 -14.02 -50.19
CA GLU A 314 -7.41 -15.14 -50.51
C GLU A 314 -6.80 -15.85 -49.28
N MET A 315 -5.59 -15.48 -48.87
CA MET A 315 -4.85 -16.09 -47.76
C MET A 315 -4.65 -15.13 -46.58
N GLU A 316 -5.15 -13.90 -46.68
CA GLU A 316 -5.06 -12.87 -45.65
C GLU A 316 -6.13 -13.08 -44.56
N HIS A 317 -5.86 -12.53 -43.37
CA HIS A 317 -6.78 -12.54 -42.22
C HIS A 317 -7.34 -13.91 -41.81
N CYS A 318 -6.57 -14.99 -42.02
CA CYS A 318 -6.97 -16.34 -41.62
C CYS A 318 -6.46 -16.75 -40.24
N ILE A 319 -5.42 -16.08 -39.73
CA ILE A 319 -4.72 -16.43 -38.47
C ILE A 319 -5.26 -15.59 -37.31
N ASP A 320 -5.46 -16.22 -36.15
CA ASP A 320 -5.81 -15.60 -34.86
C ASP A 320 -6.99 -14.58 -34.89
N ARG A 321 -7.99 -14.85 -35.73
CA ARG A 321 -9.16 -13.97 -35.92
C ARG A 321 -9.97 -13.78 -34.64
N GLU A 322 -10.04 -14.81 -33.81
CA GLU A 322 -10.72 -14.76 -32.51
C GLU A 322 -10.09 -13.70 -31.60
N SER A 323 -8.75 -13.60 -31.57
CA SER A 323 -8.03 -12.58 -30.80
C SER A 323 -8.27 -11.16 -31.33
N TYR A 324 -8.37 -10.99 -32.65
CA TYR A 324 -8.62 -9.70 -33.29
C TYR A 324 -10.04 -9.20 -33.00
N SER A 325 -11.04 -10.05 -33.22
CA SER A 325 -12.44 -9.77 -32.88
C SER A 325 -12.60 -9.46 -31.39
N LEU A 326 -11.96 -10.22 -30.51
CA LEU A 326 -11.95 -9.94 -29.08
C LEU A 326 -11.34 -8.57 -28.77
N ALA A 327 -10.18 -8.24 -29.35
CA ALA A 327 -9.53 -6.94 -29.13
C ALA A 327 -10.37 -5.77 -29.64
N ALA A 328 -11.05 -5.92 -30.79
CA ALA A 328 -11.98 -4.93 -31.32
C ALA A 328 -13.17 -4.73 -30.36
N GLY A 329 -13.73 -5.81 -29.82
CA GLY A 329 -14.80 -5.76 -28.81
C GLY A 329 -14.35 -5.09 -27.50
N LEU A 330 -13.18 -5.46 -26.98
CA LEU A 330 -12.60 -4.83 -25.78
C LEU A 330 -12.30 -3.34 -26.01
N ALA A 331 -11.72 -2.98 -27.16
CA ALA A 331 -11.45 -1.60 -27.52
C ALA A 331 -12.75 -0.78 -27.63
N LEU A 332 -13.77 -1.33 -28.29
CA LEU A 332 -15.09 -0.69 -28.39
C LEU A 332 -15.72 -0.49 -27.01
N GLY A 333 -15.66 -1.52 -26.15
CA GLY A 333 -16.15 -1.47 -24.77
C GLY A 333 -15.41 -0.43 -23.93
N LEU A 334 -14.11 -0.22 -24.15
CA LEU A 334 -13.33 0.81 -23.45
C LEU A 334 -13.66 2.22 -23.91
N ILE A 335 -13.93 2.43 -25.21
CA ILE A 335 -14.33 3.74 -25.75
C ILE A 335 -15.72 4.13 -25.24
N THR A 336 -16.65 3.17 -25.17
CA THR A 336 -18.07 3.37 -24.83
C THR A 336 -18.38 3.13 -23.35
N LEU A 337 -17.37 2.87 -22.52
CA LEU A 337 -17.50 2.42 -21.13
C LEU A 337 -18.47 3.28 -20.30
N GLY A 338 -19.57 2.68 -19.85
CA GLY A 338 -20.60 3.33 -19.02
C GLY A 338 -21.44 4.41 -19.74
N LYS A 339 -21.28 4.60 -21.05
CA LYS A 339 -21.99 5.62 -21.85
C LYS A 339 -23.15 5.05 -22.69
N GLY A 340 -23.57 3.81 -22.44
CA GLY A 340 -24.60 3.13 -23.23
C GLY A 340 -25.92 3.92 -23.37
N LYS A 341 -26.35 4.64 -22.33
CA LYS A 341 -27.58 5.47 -22.36
C LYS A 341 -27.48 6.66 -23.31
N GLU A 342 -26.33 7.33 -23.37
CA GLU A 342 -26.09 8.52 -24.19
C GLU A 342 -25.96 8.15 -25.68
N MET A 343 -25.23 7.07 -25.96
CA MET A 343 -24.97 6.60 -27.32
C MET A 343 -26.20 5.94 -27.96
N SER A 344 -27.14 5.40 -27.16
CA SER A 344 -28.40 4.84 -27.65
C SER A 344 -29.41 5.91 -28.10
N GLY A 345 -29.18 7.19 -27.78
CA GLY A 345 -30.05 8.30 -28.17
C GLY A 345 -29.79 8.88 -29.57
N VAL A 346 -28.70 8.47 -30.24
CA VAL A 346 -28.35 8.95 -31.59
C VAL A 346 -28.83 7.93 -32.63
N ALA A 347 -29.76 8.36 -33.48
CA ALA A 347 -30.64 7.51 -34.28
C ALA A 347 -29.99 6.74 -35.45
N ASP A 348 -28.70 6.91 -35.71
CA ASP A 348 -28.15 6.51 -37.01
C ASP A 348 -27.69 5.04 -37.10
N LEU A 349 -27.47 4.33 -35.99
CA LEU A 349 -27.30 2.86 -35.93
C LEU A 349 -27.40 2.36 -34.48
N PRO A 350 -28.28 1.39 -34.14
CA PRO A 350 -28.30 0.82 -32.80
C PRO A 350 -27.08 -0.12 -32.62
N MET A 351 -25.97 0.43 -32.13
CA MET A 351 -24.73 -0.32 -31.85
C MET A 351 -25.00 -1.53 -30.95
N ALA A 352 -25.89 -1.38 -29.97
CA ALA A 352 -26.29 -2.46 -29.07
C ALA A 352 -26.94 -3.64 -29.81
N ASP A 353 -27.81 -3.36 -30.78
CA ASP A 353 -28.48 -4.41 -31.57
C ASP A 353 -27.50 -5.12 -32.51
N GLN A 354 -26.51 -4.40 -33.06
CA GLN A 354 -25.45 -5.03 -33.84
C GLN A 354 -24.57 -5.94 -32.98
N LEU A 355 -24.21 -5.52 -31.77
CA LEU A 355 -23.46 -6.37 -30.85
C LEU A 355 -24.29 -7.58 -30.40
N TYR A 356 -25.60 -7.40 -30.19
CA TYR A 356 -26.50 -8.52 -29.92
C TYR A 356 -26.55 -9.50 -31.09
N HIS A 357 -26.61 -9.00 -32.33
CA HIS A 357 -26.53 -9.81 -33.56
C HIS A 357 -25.21 -10.60 -33.67
N TYR A 358 -24.08 -9.99 -33.29
CA TYR A 358 -22.79 -10.68 -33.21
C TYR A 358 -22.73 -11.72 -32.07
N MET A 359 -23.46 -11.51 -30.98
CA MET A 359 -23.50 -12.45 -29.84
C MET A 359 -24.38 -13.68 -30.07
N VAL A 360 -25.56 -13.52 -30.67
CA VAL A 360 -26.53 -14.60 -30.88
C VAL A 360 -26.33 -15.28 -32.24
N GLY A 361 -25.80 -14.54 -33.20
CA GLY A 361 -25.71 -14.97 -34.59
C GLY A 361 -26.98 -14.65 -35.39
N GLY A 362 -26.86 -14.76 -36.70
CA GLY A 362 -27.90 -14.42 -37.66
C GLY A 362 -27.31 -14.20 -39.04
N HIS A 363 -28.12 -13.77 -40.00
CA HIS A 363 -27.63 -13.52 -41.36
C HIS A 363 -26.63 -12.36 -41.38
N LYS A 364 -25.54 -12.51 -42.10
CA LYS A 364 -24.58 -11.42 -42.33
C LYS A 364 -25.28 -10.27 -43.06
N ARG A 365 -24.99 -9.04 -42.62
CA ARG A 365 -25.40 -7.86 -43.37
C ARG A 365 -24.55 -7.78 -44.65
N PRO A 366 -25.13 -7.40 -45.80
CA PRO A 366 -24.38 -7.28 -47.03
C PRO A 366 -23.29 -6.22 -46.88
N LEU A 367 -22.06 -6.56 -47.25
CA LEU A 367 -20.93 -5.62 -47.26
C LEU A 367 -21.26 -4.45 -48.20
N THR A 368 -21.06 -3.21 -47.73
CA THR A 368 -21.30 -1.98 -48.48
C THR A 368 -19.98 -1.34 -48.93
N GLY A 369 -19.98 -0.69 -50.09
CA GLY A 369 -18.83 0.08 -50.58
C GLY A 369 -17.57 -0.75 -50.87
N ILE A 370 -16.41 -0.20 -50.48
CA ILE A 370 -15.05 -0.68 -50.82
C ILE A 370 -14.79 -2.11 -50.28
N HIS A 371 -15.39 -2.49 -49.15
CA HIS A 371 -15.25 -3.84 -48.59
C HIS A 371 -15.87 -4.92 -49.49
N LYS A 372 -16.90 -4.59 -50.27
CA LYS A 372 -17.51 -5.52 -51.23
C LYS A 372 -16.57 -5.83 -52.40
N GLU A 373 -15.77 -4.86 -52.83
CA GLU A 373 -14.82 -5.04 -53.92
C GLU A 373 -13.58 -5.82 -53.48
N LYS A 374 -13.07 -5.56 -52.27
CA LYS A 374 -11.91 -6.27 -51.70
C LYS A 374 -12.20 -7.74 -51.39
N HIS A 375 -13.35 -8.05 -50.77
CA HIS A 375 -13.71 -9.44 -50.40
C HIS A 375 -14.48 -10.17 -51.52
N LYS A 376 -14.24 -9.79 -52.78
CA LYS A 376 -14.86 -10.46 -53.93
C LYS A 376 -14.28 -11.87 -54.14
N SER A 377 -12.99 -12.06 -53.84
CA SER A 377 -12.38 -13.38 -53.73
C SER A 377 -12.58 -13.92 -52.30
N PRO A 378 -13.16 -15.13 -52.14
CA PRO A 378 -13.30 -15.74 -50.83
C PRO A 378 -11.93 -16.20 -50.31
N SER A 379 -11.84 -16.41 -48.98
CA SER A 379 -10.65 -17.01 -48.38
C SER A 379 -10.49 -18.49 -48.76
N TYR A 380 -9.24 -18.92 -48.93
CA TYR A 380 -8.90 -20.31 -49.27
C TYR A 380 -8.81 -21.23 -48.03
N GLN A 381 -8.59 -20.67 -46.84
CA GLN A 381 -8.41 -21.46 -45.61
C GLN A 381 -9.69 -21.61 -44.79
N ILE A 382 -10.53 -20.56 -44.75
CA ILE A 382 -11.75 -20.52 -43.94
C ILE A 382 -12.94 -20.39 -44.87
N ARG A 383 -13.96 -21.22 -44.67
CA ARG A 383 -15.23 -21.10 -45.38
C ARG A 383 -16.32 -20.78 -44.36
N GLU A 384 -16.76 -19.54 -44.36
CA GLU A 384 -17.93 -19.13 -43.57
C GLU A 384 -19.20 -19.21 -44.42
N GLY A 385 -20.32 -19.58 -43.79
CA GLY A 385 -21.64 -19.49 -44.42
C GLY A 385 -22.19 -18.07 -44.42
N ASP A 386 -23.47 -17.96 -44.79
CA ASP A 386 -24.22 -16.70 -44.82
C ASP A 386 -24.55 -16.16 -43.41
N ASN A 387 -24.37 -16.99 -42.39
CA ASN A 387 -24.55 -16.61 -41.00
C ASN A 387 -23.24 -16.06 -40.39
N VAL A 388 -23.41 -15.13 -39.45
CA VAL A 388 -22.33 -14.63 -38.60
C VAL A 388 -21.70 -15.78 -37.83
N ASN A 389 -20.37 -15.83 -37.81
CA ASN A 389 -19.63 -16.80 -37.04
C ASN A 389 -19.60 -16.39 -35.55
N VAL A 390 -20.49 -16.99 -34.76
CA VAL A 390 -20.63 -16.72 -33.32
C VAL A 390 -19.35 -17.10 -32.56
N ASP A 391 -18.60 -18.13 -33.00
CA ASP A 391 -17.39 -18.56 -32.31
C ASP A 391 -16.27 -17.50 -32.31
N VAL A 392 -16.26 -16.62 -33.32
CA VAL A 392 -15.29 -15.51 -33.44
C VAL A 392 -15.84 -14.23 -32.81
N THR A 393 -17.10 -13.90 -33.05
CA THR A 393 -17.67 -12.57 -32.78
C THR A 393 -18.32 -12.45 -31.39
N SER A 394 -18.83 -13.55 -30.84
CA SER A 394 -19.53 -13.58 -29.54
C SER A 394 -18.73 -13.05 -28.35
N PRO A 395 -17.46 -13.46 -28.10
CA PRO A 395 -16.74 -13.02 -26.89
C PRO A 395 -16.47 -11.52 -26.89
N GLY A 396 -16.07 -10.96 -28.05
CA GLY A 396 -15.86 -9.52 -28.21
C GLY A 396 -17.16 -8.73 -28.05
N ALA A 397 -18.25 -9.18 -28.67
CA ALA A 397 -19.54 -8.50 -28.60
C ALA A 397 -20.17 -8.54 -27.20
N THR A 398 -20.08 -9.68 -26.51
CA THR A 398 -20.60 -9.87 -25.16
C THR A 398 -19.92 -8.93 -24.16
N LEU A 399 -18.59 -8.86 -24.19
CA LEU A 399 -17.81 -7.97 -23.32
C LEU A 399 -18.01 -6.49 -23.68
N ALA A 400 -18.08 -6.16 -24.97
CA ALA A 400 -18.37 -4.80 -25.41
C ALA A 400 -19.72 -4.31 -24.87
N LEU A 401 -20.77 -5.12 -24.96
CA LEU A 401 -22.09 -4.81 -24.39
C LEU A 401 -22.03 -4.66 -22.86
N GLY A 402 -21.36 -5.56 -22.17
CA GLY A 402 -21.18 -5.49 -20.71
C GLY A 402 -20.46 -4.21 -20.26
N MET A 403 -19.44 -3.78 -21.00
CA MET A 403 -18.68 -2.56 -20.71
C MET A 403 -19.44 -1.28 -21.10
N MET A 404 -20.14 -1.30 -22.24
CA MET A 404 -20.96 -0.17 -22.72
C MET A 404 -22.06 0.19 -21.72
N PHE A 405 -22.71 -0.81 -21.13
CA PHE A 405 -23.78 -0.66 -20.14
C PHE A 405 -23.32 -0.88 -18.68
N PHE A 406 -22.01 -0.73 -18.42
CA PHE A 406 -21.44 -0.87 -17.09
C PHE A 406 -22.12 0.06 -16.06
N ASP A 407 -22.56 -0.51 -14.93
CA ASP A 407 -23.18 0.22 -13.80
C ASP A 407 -24.39 1.08 -14.22
N THR A 408 -25.11 0.67 -15.26
CA THR A 408 -26.30 1.38 -15.76
C THR A 408 -27.63 0.84 -15.23
N ASP A 409 -27.62 -0.35 -14.63
CA ASP A 409 -28.77 -1.12 -14.14
C ASP A 409 -29.89 -1.29 -15.20
N ASN A 410 -29.51 -1.41 -16.47
CA ASN A 410 -30.47 -1.64 -17.55
C ASN A 410 -30.88 -3.11 -17.62
N HIS A 411 -32.06 -3.42 -17.07
CA HIS A 411 -32.61 -4.78 -17.05
C HIS A 411 -32.89 -5.36 -18.43
N ALA A 412 -33.29 -4.56 -19.42
CA ALA A 412 -33.63 -5.07 -20.75
C ALA A 412 -32.42 -5.71 -21.46
N ILE A 413 -31.25 -5.08 -21.35
CA ILE A 413 -30.01 -5.59 -21.94
C ILE A 413 -29.39 -6.69 -21.06
N ALA A 414 -29.57 -6.60 -19.74
CA ALA A 414 -29.15 -7.67 -18.85
C ALA A 414 -29.91 -8.99 -19.11
N GLU A 415 -31.17 -8.91 -19.53
CA GLU A 415 -31.98 -10.07 -19.94
C GLU A 415 -31.44 -10.72 -21.22
N TRP A 416 -30.88 -9.96 -22.16
CA TRP A 416 -30.22 -10.53 -23.35
C TRP A 416 -29.00 -11.40 -22.99
N MET A 417 -28.41 -11.18 -21.82
CA MET A 417 -27.23 -11.87 -21.32
C MET A 417 -27.55 -13.08 -20.44
N THR A 418 -28.83 -13.38 -20.18
CA THR A 418 -29.18 -14.53 -19.35
C THR A 418 -28.78 -15.84 -20.02
N ALA A 419 -28.36 -16.81 -19.21
CA ALA A 419 -28.15 -18.16 -19.69
C ALA A 419 -29.50 -18.72 -20.18
N PRO A 420 -29.53 -19.45 -21.31
CA PRO A 420 -30.76 -20.05 -21.80
C PRO A 420 -31.34 -21.09 -20.84
N ASP A 421 -32.67 -21.11 -20.70
CA ASP A 421 -33.37 -22.01 -19.76
C ASP A 421 -33.70 -23.40 -20.33
N THR A 422 -33.53 -23.60 -21.65
CA THR A 422 -33.84 -24.86 -22.34
C THR A 422 -32.57 -25.55 -22.81
N GLN A 423 -32.56 -26.89 -22.75
CA GLN A 423 -31.42 -27.70 -23.22
C GLN A 423 -31.07 -27.38 -24.68
N PHE A 424 -32.07 -27.30 -25.56
CA PHE A 424 -31.86 -27.00 -26.98
C PHE A 424 -31.10 -25.69 -27.21
N LEU A 425 -31.41 -24.63 -26.45
CA LEU A 425 -30.71 -23.36 -26.58
C LEU A 425 -29.33 -23.36 -25.92
N LEU A 426 -29.14 -24.19 -24.88
CA LEU A 426 -27.82 -24.39 -24.26
C LEU A 426 -26.88 -25.12 -25.22
N ASP A 427 -27.36 -26.10 -25.98
CA ASP A 427 -26.57 -26.83 -26.97
C ASP A 427 -26.07 -25.93 -28.11
N MET A 428 -26.78 -24.82 -28.37
CA MET A 428 -26.40 -23.82 -29.38
C MET A 428 -25.31 -22.85 -28.90
N VAL A 429 -24.98 -22.84 -27.61
CA VAL A 429 -24.02 -21.88 -27.02
C VAL A 429 -22.87 -22.62 -26.37
N ARG A 430 -21.65 -22.33 -26.82
CA ARG A 430 -20.45 -22.88 -26.19
C ARG A 430 -20.39 -22.50 -24.69
N PRO A 431 -20.10 -23.44 -23.78
CA PRO A 431 -20.09 -23.18 -22.33
C PRO A 431 -19.15 -22.04 -21.90
N ASP A 432 -18.00 -21.89 -22.57
CA ASP A 432 -17.06 -20.79 -22.30
C ASP A 432 -17.70 -19.40 -22.51
N PHE A 433 -18.64 -19.27 -23.45
CA PHE A 433 -19.36 -18.01 -23.69
C PHE A 433 -20.40 -17.74 -22.60
N LEU A 434 -20.96 -18.77 -21.95
CA LEU A 434 -21.86 -18.60 -20.80
C LEU A 434 -21.14 -17.94 -19.62
N LEU A 435 -19.84 -18.21 -19.44
CA LEU A 435 -19.00 -17.50 -18.46
C LEU A 435 -18.97 -16.00 -18.76
N LEU A 436 -18.67 -15.61 -20.00
CA LEU A 436 -18.60 -14.21 -20.43
C LEU A 436 -19.97 -13.50 -20.38
N ARG A 437 -21.06 -14.21 -20.70
CA ARG A 437 -22.43 -13.69 -20.59
C ARG A 437 -22.80 -13.43 -19.13
N THR A 438 -22.52 -14.38 -18.24
CA THR A 438 -22.76 -14.23 -16.80
C THR A 438 -21.95 -13.06 -16.21
N LEU A 439 -20.68 -12.95 -16.61
CA LEU A 439 -19.83 -11.82 -16.26
C LEU A 439 -20.44 -10.48 -16.73
N SER A 440 -20.82 -10.40 -18.00
CA SER A 440 -21.34 -9.17 -18.61
C SER A 440 -22.68 -8.75 -18.01
N LYS A 441 -23.56 -9.71 -17.70
CA LYS A 441 -24.79 -9.48 -16.93
C LYS A 441 -24.49 -8.86 -15.56
N GLY A 442 -23.47 -9.37 -14.85
CA GLY A 442 -23.04 -8.83 -13.56
C GLY A 442 -22.39 -7.44 -13.65
N LEU A 443 -21.70 -7.12 -14.74
CA LEU A 443 -21.16 -5.79 -15.01
C LEU A 443 -22.27 -4.75 -15.27
N ILE A 444 -23.36 -5.16 -15.93
CA ILE A 444 -24.52 -4.30 -16.19
C ILE A 444 -25.30 -4.05 -14.90
N LEU A 445 -25.61 -5.12 -14.14
CA LEU A 445 -26.35 -5.09 -12.87
C LEU A 445 -25.41 -4.98 -11.66
N TRP A 446 -24.50 -4.01 -11.71
CA TRP A 446 -23.39 -3.89 -10.77
C TRP A 446 -23.83 -3.65 -9.32
N SER A 447 -24.96 -2.98 -9.11
CA SER A 447 -25.53 -2.72 -7.78
C SER A 447 -26.11 -3.98 -7.13
N SER A 448 -26.54 -4.95 -7.94
CA SER A 448 -27.16 -6.20 -7.48
C SER A 448 -26.17 -7.29 -7.04
N VAL A 449 -24.86 -7.07 -7.23
CA VAL A 449 -23.82 -8.06 -6.93
C VAL A 449 -23.56 -8.12 -5.42
N HIS A 450 -23.88 -9.25 -4.80
CA HIS A 450 -23.71 -9.48 -3.36
C HIS A 450 -22.71 -10.61 -3.07
N PRO A 451 -21.87 -10.49 -2.03
CA PRO A 451 -20.93 -11.53 -1.62
C PRO A 451 -21.63 -12.67 -0.88
N SER A 452 -22.44 -13.44 -1.59
CA SER A 452 -23.12 -14.62 -1.05
C SER A 452 -23.12 -15.78 -2.04
N VAL A 453 -23.00 -17.02 -1.54
CA VAL A 453 -23.11 -18.22 -2.37
C VAL A 453 -24.47 -18.29 -3.06
N LYS A 454 -25.54 -17.87 -2.34
CA LYS A 454 -26.90 -17.80 -2.88
C LYS A 454 -27.00 -16.91 -4.12
N TRP A 455 -26.28 -15.78 -4.14
CA TRP A 455 -26.26 -14.90 -5.31
C TRP A 455 -25.55 -15.56 -6.49
N VAL A 456 -24.42 -16.23 -6.26
CA VAL A 456 -23.70 -16.96 -7.33
C VAL A 456 -24.57 -18.09 -7.90
N GLU A 457 -25.25 -18.85 -7.04
CA GLU A 457 -26.16 -19.92 -7.45
C GLU A 457 -27.41 -19.39 -8.16
N SER A 458 -27.88 -18.18 -7.84
CA SER A 458 -29.04 -17.56 -8.50
C SER A 458 -28.83 -17.24 -9.98
N GLN A 459 -27.59 -17.27 -10.47
CA GLN A 459 -27.29 -17.09 -11.89
C GLN A 459 -27.52 -18.37 -12.72
N LEU A 460 -27.72 -19.52 -12.06
CA LEU A 460 -27.94 -20.79 -12.73
C LEU A 460 -29.40 -20.94 -13.20
N PRO A 461 -29.64 -21.33 -14.46
CA PRO A 461 -30.94 -21.80 -14.91
C PRO A 461 -31.41 -23.02 -14.11
N GLU A 462 -32.73 -23.15 -13.91
CA GLU A 462 -33.30 -24.27 -13.15
C GLU A 462 -32.93 -25.64 -13.72
N ILE A 463 -32.82 -25.75 -15.05
CA ILE A 463 -32.48 -27.01 -15.73
C ILE A 463 -31.04 -27.46 -15.40
N VAL A 464 -30.10 -26.51 -15.37
CA VAL A 464 -28.69 -26.77 -15.07
C VAL A 464 -28.54 -27.13 -13.59
N ALA A 465 -29.20 -26.39 -12.69
CA ALA A 465 -29.18 -26.67 -11.26
C ALA A 465 -29.74 -28.06 -10.92
N LYS A 466 -30.76 -28.53 -11.66
CA LYS A 466 -31.37 -29.84 -11.46
C LYS A 466 -30.53 -30.99 -12.01
N HIS A 467 -29.86 -30.85 -13.16
CA HIS A 467 -29.24 -31.98 -13.87
C HIS A 467 -27.70 -32.04 -13.82
N ALA A 468 -27.02 -31.00 -13.35
CA ALA A 468 -25.57 -30.98 -13.23
C ALA A 468 -25.03 -32.03 -12.25
N PHE A 469 -23.97 -32.75 -12.64
CA PHE A 469 -23.28 -33.78 -11.84
C PHE A 469 -24.15 -34.93 -11.30
N GLN A 470 -25.39 -35.09 -11.79
CA GLN A 470 -26.21 -36.26 -11.48
C GLN A 470 -25.76 -37.46 -12.29
N ARG A 471 -25.55 -38.61 -11.61
CA ARG A 471 -25.32 -39.89 -12.30
C ARG A 471 -26.66 -40.57 -12.57
N GLY A 472 -27.14 -40.40 -13.80
CA GLY A 472 -28.07 -41.29 -14.50
C GLY A 472 -29.31 -41.75 -13.72
N ASN A 473 -30.42 -41.04 -13.89
CA ASN A 473 -31.67 -41.77 -14.11
C ASN A 473 -31.68 -42.12 -15.61
N THR A 474 -31.66 -43.41 -15.95
CA THR A 474 -31.58 -43.96 -17.31
C THR A 474 -32.82 -43.69 -18.18
N HIS A 475 -33.60 -42.66 -17.88
CA HIS A 475 -34.90 -42.37 -18.49
C HIS A 475 -35.07 -40.92 -18.99
N SER A 476 -33.98 -40.17 -19.18
CA SER A 476 -34.05 -38.82 -19.76
C SER A 476 -32.95 -38.59 -20.80
N ASP A 477 -33.31 -38.14 -22.01
CA ASP A 477 -32.42 -37.73 -23.12
C ASP A 477 -31.60 -36.44 -22.82
N VAL A 478 -31.32 -36.18 -21.55
CA VAL A 478 -30.62 -34.97 -21.10
C VAL A 478 -29.12 -35.21 -21.17
N ASP A 479 -28.42 -34.37 -21.92
CA ASP A 479 -26.96 -34.41 -21.98
C ASP A 479 -26.35 -33.83 -20.69
N HIS A 480 -25.96 -34.74 -19.79
CA HIS A 480 -25.35 -34.39 -18.52
C HIS A 480 -23.96 -33.73 -18.66
N GLU A 481 -23.25 -33.92 -19.79
CA GLU A 481 -21.97 -33.26 -20.05
C GLU A 481 -22.17 -31.76 -20.27
N THR A 482 -23.04 -31.39 -21.21
CA THR A 482 -23.36 -29.98 -21.50
C THR A 482 -23.89 -29.26 -20.26
N MET A 483 -24.76 -29.91 -19.48
CA MET A 483 -25.26 -29.35 -18.21
C MET A 483 -24.15 -29.13 -17.18
N SER A 484 -23.22 -30.08 -17.06
CA SER A 484 -22.10 -29.98 -16.10
C SER A 484 -21.09 -28.91 -16.53
N GLN A 485 -20.82 -28.78 -17.83
CA GLN A 485 -19.94 -27.74 -18.38
C GLN A 485 -20.55 -26.34 -18.25
N ALA A 486 -21.86 -26.19 -18.49
CA ALA A 486 -22.59 -24.95 -18.29
C ALA A 486 -22.58 -24.52 -16.82
N TYR A 487 -22.84 -25.46 -15.89
CA TYR A 487 -22.77 -25.21 -14.46
C TYR A 487 -21.41 -24.64 -14.03
N CYS A 488 -20.31 -25.26 -14.47
CA CYS A 488 -18.95 -24.83 -14.10
C CYS A 488 -18.66 -23.42 -14.58
N ASN A 489 -18.98 -23.12 -15.84
CA ASN A 489 -18.70 -21.84 -16.47
C ASN A 489 -19.56 -20.69 -15.92
N ILE A 490 -20.85 -20.92 -15.64
CA ILE A 490 -21.73 -19.92 -15.05
C ILE A 490 -21.26 -19.54 -13.64
N ILE A 491 -20.95 -20.54 -12.80
CA ILE A 491 -20.42 -20.29 -11.44
C ILE A 491 -19.08 -19.57 -11.51
N ALA A 492 -18.17 -19.99 -12.40
CA ALA A 492 -16.89 -19.31 -12.58
C ALA A 492 -17.07 -17.85 -13.01
N GLY A 493 -18.03 -17.57 -13.90
CA GLY A 493 -18.37 -16.21 -14.34
C GLY A 493 -18.94 -15.34 -13.22
N GLY A 494 -19.83 -15.91 -12.39
CA GLY A 494 -20.34 -15.25 -11.18
C GLY A 494 -19.23 -14.96 -10.16
N CYS A 495 -18.33 -15.92 -9.92
CA CYS A 495 -17.16 -15.73 -9.05
C CYS A 495 -16.22 -14.64 -9.61
N PHE A 496 -16.03 -14.59 -10.92
CA PHE A 496 -15.20 -13.58 -11.58
C PHE A 496 -15.79 -12.17 -11.46
N CYS A 497 -17.11 -12.04 -11.64
CA CYS A 497 -17.82 -10.78 -11.37
C CYS A 497 -17.65 -10.33 -9.91
N LEU A 498 -17.78 -11.25 -8.95
CA LEU A 498 -17.56 -10.97 -7.54
C LEU A 498 -16.11 -10.52 -7.25
N GLY A 499 -15.14 -11.17 -7.90
CA GLY A 499 -13.73 -10.80 -7.84
C GLY A 499 -13.45 -9.40 -8.36
N LEU A 500 -14.11 -8.98 -9.45
CA LEU A 500 -14.01 -7.61 -9.97
C LEU A 500 -14.69 -6.59 -9.06
N LYS A 501 -15.85 -6.92 -8.48
CA LYS A 501 -16.61 -6.01 -7.59
C LYS A 501 -15.87 -5.68 -6.30
N PHE A 502 -15.20 -6.67 -5.73
CA PHE A 502 -14.50 -6.57 -4.45
C PHE A 502 -12.98 -6.55 -4.62
N ALA A 503 -12.46 -6.22 -5.81
CA ALA A 503 -11.03 -6.21 -6.10
C ALA A 503 -10.27 -5.30 -5.11
N GLY A 504 -9.27 -5.88 -4.43
CA GLY A 504 -8.42 -5.18 -3.47
C GLY A 504 -9.15 -4.61 -2.25
N SER A 505 -10.38 -5.05 -1.95
CA SER A 505 -11.16 -4.57 -0.79
C SER A 505 -10.84 -5.33 0.50
N SER A 506 -10.26 -6.53 0.40
CA SER A 506 -10.05 -7.44 1.54
C SER A 506 -11.33 -7.78 2.33
N ASN A 507 -12.50 -7.81 1.66
CA ASN A 507 -13.77 -8.16 2.29
C ASN A 507 -13.78 -9.64 2.71
N SER A 508 -14.14 -9.91 3.98
CA SER A 508 -14.22 -11.26 4.56
C SER A 508 -15.34 -12.11 3.97
N GLU A 509 -16.51 -11.53 3.67
CA GLU A 509 -17.65 -12.29 3.12
C GLU A 509 -17.35 -12.75 1.67
N ALA A 510 -16.79 -11.85 0.87
CA ALA A 510 -16.36 -12.16 -0.50
C ALA A 510 -15.23 -13.22 -0.49
N PHE A 511 -14.33 -13.17 0.49
CA PHE A 511 -13.30 -14.18 0.67
C PHE A 511 -13.87 -15.56 0.99
N GLU A 512 -14.77 -15.64 1.97
CA GLU A 512 -15.35 -16.91 2.41
C GLU A 512 -16.16 -17.58 1.30
N THR A 513 -16.96 -16.81 0.56
CA THR A 513 -17.73 -17.30 -0.57
C THR A 513 -16.85 -17.85 -1.68
N LEU A 514 -15.85 -17.08 -2.14
CA LEU A 514 -14.89 -17.54 -3.16
C LEU A 514 -14.05 -18.72 -2.67
N MET A 515 -13.68 -18.76 -1.39
CA MET A 515 -12.96 -19.87 -0.78
C MET A 515 -13.80 -21.14 -0.76
N GLN A 516 -15.10 -21.05 -0.47
CA GLN A 516 -16.04 -22.17 -0.55
C GLN A 516 -16.15 -22.69 -1.99
N CYS A 517 -16.34 -21.80 -2.98
CA CYS A 517 -16.35 -22.17 -4.40
C CYS A 517 -15.02 -22.83 -4.83
N THR A 518 -13.88 -22.31 -4.39
CA THR A 518 -12.55 -22.88 -4.70
C THR A 518 -12.40 -24.29 -4.14
N LYS A 519 -12.81 -24.51 -2.88
CA LYS A 519 -12.81 -25.84 -2.26
C LYS A 519 -13.75 -26.80 -2.99
N HIS A 520 -14.90 -26.30 -3.45
CA HIS A 520 -15.85 -27.08 -4.25
C HIS A 520 -15.21 -27.57 -5.56
N PHE A 521 -14.63 -26.67 -6.36
CA PHE A 521 -13.94 -27.04 -7.61
C PHE A 521 -12.74 -27.97 -7.40
N LEU A 522 -11.95 -27.75 -6.35
CA LEU A 522 -10.86 -28.66 -5.96
C LEU A 522 -11.38 -30.07 -5.63
N SER A 523 -12.53 -30.16 -4.97
CA SER A 523 -13.16 -31.44 -4.64
C SER A 523 -13.70 -32.16 -5.87
N LEU A 524 -14.28 -31.41 -6.82
CA LEU A 524 -14.77 -31.94 -8.10
C LEU A 524 -13.65 -32.46 -8.97
N SER A 525 -12.52 -31.74 -9.04
CA SER A 525 -11.33 -32.15 -9.80
C SER A 525 -10.72 -33.48 -9.32
N ARG A 526 -10.90 -33.83 -8.03
CA ARG A 526 -10.40 -35.08 -7.45
C ARG A 526 -11.35 -36.27 -7.56
N LYS A 527 -12.66 -36.02 -7.67
CA LYS A 527 -13.69 -37.07 -7.65
C LYS A 527 -14.10 -37.45 -9.07
N LEU A 528 -14.42 -38.74 -9.28
CA LEU A 528 -15.01 -39.26 -10.53
C LEU A 528 -16.41 -38.67 -10.84
N VAL A 529 -16.97 -37.87 -9.92
CA VAL A 529 -18.22 -37.13 -10.13
C VAL A 529 -18.00 -35.93 -11.06
N GLY A 530 -16.78 -35.40 -11.15
CA GLY A 530 -16.44 -34.27 -12.01
C GLY A 530 -16.10 -34.65 -13.46
N ASP A 531 -15.93 -35.94 -13.78
CA ASP A 531 -15.55 -36.36 -15.14
C ASP A 531 -16.52 -35.90 -16.26
N PRO A 532 -17.86 -35.84 -16.06
CA PRO A 532 -18.79 -35.31 -17.07
C PRO A 532 -18.57 -33.83 -17.40
N GLY A 533 -17.98 -33.04 -16.50
CA GLY A 533 -17.70 -31.63 -16.75
C GLY A 533 -16.45 -31.39 -17.60
N GLY A 534 -15.66 -32.42 -17.91
CA GLY A 534 -14.39 -32.29 -18.60
C GLY A 534 -13.28 -31.72 -17.70
N ARG A 535 -12.13 -32.40 -17.64
CA ARG A 535 -11.01 -31.99 -16.76
C ARG A 535 -10.39 -30.65 -17.14
N SER A 536 -10.36 -30.32 -18.43
CA SER A 536 -9.86 -29.03 -18.95
C SER A 536 -10.77 -27.86 -18.58
N THR A 537 -12.09 -28.03 -18.71
CA THR A 537 -13.09 -27.01 -18.34
C THR A 537 -13.08 -26.76 -16.84
N LEU A 538 -13.03 -27.83 -16.03
CA LEU A 538 -12.89 -27.73 -14.57
C LEU A 538 -11.62 -27.00 -14.16
N GLU A 539 -10.49 -27.31 -14.80
CA GLU A 539 -9.22 -26.64 -14.53
C GLU A 539 -9.27 -25.15 -14.91
N THR A 540 -9.90 -24.81 -16.04
CA THR A 540 -10.07 -23.41 -16.46
C THR A 540 -10.95 -22.64 -15.46
N CYS A 541 -12.09 -23.22 -15.07
CA CYS A 541 -12.99 -22.62 -14.07
C CYS A 541 -12.31 -22.46 -12.71
N LEU A 542 -11.56 -23.47 -12.26
CA LEU A 542 -10.77 -23.40 -11.02
C LEU A 542 -9.76 -22.24 -11.07
N ASN A 543 -9.05 -22.09 -12.19
CA ASN A 543 -8.08 -20.99 -12.37
C ASN A 543 -8.77 -19.62 -12.33
N VAL A 544 -9.94 -19.46 -12.94
CA VAL A 544 -10.74 -18.22 -12.88
C VAL A 544 -11.19 -17.90 -11.45
N VAL A 545 -11.67 -18.90 -10.69
CA VAL A 545 -12.09 -18.70 -9.29
C VAL A 545 -10.91 -18.34 -8.39
N VAL A 546 -9.75 -18.98 -8.58
CA VAL A 546 -8.52 -18.67 -7.82
C VAL A 546 -8.00 -17.28 -8.17
N LEU A 547 -8.06 -16.88 -9.44
CA LEU A 547 -7.74 -15.52 -9.86
C LEU A 547 -8.69 -14.50 -9.22
N SER A 548 -9.98 -14.81 -9.15
CA SER A 548 -10.99 -13.99 -8.47
C SER A 548 -10.71 -13.83 -6.98
N LEU A 549 -10.35 -14.91 -6.31
CA LEU A 549 -9.95 -14.92 -4.91
C LEU A 549 -8.70 -14.05 -4.69
N ALA A 550 -7.72 -14.14 -5.57
CA ALA A 550 -6.51 -13.31 -5.54
C ALA A 550 -6.79 -11.83 -5.85
N MET A 551 -7.76 -11.51 -6.71
CA MET A 551 -8.19 -10.14 -6.97
C MET A 551 -8.78 -9.49 -5.71
N VAL A 552 -9.65 -10.19 -4.96
CA VAL A 552 -10.24 -9.66 -3.71
C VAL A 552 -9.15 -9.40 -2.65
N MET A 553 -8.16 -10.30 -2.57
CA MET A 553 -7.03 -10.25 -1.62
C MET A 553 -5.76 -9.61 -2.21
N ALA A 554 -5.90 -8.78 -3.25
CA ALA A 554 -4.74 -8.18 -3.92
C ALA A 554 -3.92 -7.30 -2.96
N GLY A 555 -2.63 -7.62 -2.82
CA GLY A 555 -1.66 -6.93 -1.99
C GLY A 555 -1.64 -7.31 -0.49
N THR A 556 -2.64 -8.04 0.02
CA THR A 556 -2.70 -8.42 1.45
C THR A 556 -1.71 -9.54 1.79
N GLY A 557 -1.42 -10.43 0.84
CA GLY A 557 -0.55 -11.59 1.03
C GLY A 557 -1.17 -12.70 1.87
N ASP A 558 -2.48 -12.97 1.69
CA ASP A 558 -3.21 -13.97 2.46
C ASP A 558 -2.60 -15.38 2.38
N LEU A 559 -2.54 -16.07 3.53
CA LEU A 559 -1.84 -17.35 3.66
C LEU A 559 -2.60 -18.52 3.02
N ASP A 560 -3.93 -18.52 3.11
CA ASP A 560 -4.72 -19.63 2.60
C ASP A 560 -4.74 -19.65 1.07
N VAL A 561 -4.78 -18.47 0.44
CA VAL A 561 -4.63 -18.36 -1.02
C VAL A 561 -3.24 -18.82 -1.47
N ILE A 562 -2.17 -18.46 -0.73
CA ILE A 562 -0.80 -18.93 -1.05
C ILE A 562 -0.70 -20.45 -0.98
N ARG A 563 -1.32 -21.08 0.01
CA ARG A 563 -1.35 -22.55 0.15
C ARG A 563 -2.03 -23.21 -1.05
N ILE A 564 -3.14 -22.65 -1.52
CA ILE A 564 -3.85 -23.12 -2.72
C ILE A 564 -2.96 -22.95 -3.95
N CYS A 565 -2.39 -21.76 -4.19
CA CYS A 565 -1.50 -21.52 -5.33
C CYS A 565 -0.28 -22.45 -5.30
N ARG A 566 0.31 -22.71 -4.13
CA ARG A 566 1.41 -23.66 -3.95
C ARG A 566 1.01 -25.08 -4.33
N HIS A 567 -0.19 -25.52 -3.93
CA HIS A 567 -0.74 -26.83 -4.30
C HIS A 567 -0.98 -26.94 -5.82
N LEU A 568 -1.57 -25.92 -6.45
CA LEU A 568 -1.81 -25.93 -7.89
C LEU A 568 -0.49 -25.94 -8.68
N ARG A 569 0.50 -25.18 -8.23
CA ARG A 569 1.85 -25.09 -8.82
C ARG A 569 2.63 -26.42 -8.75
N SER A 570 2.35 -27.28 -7.76
CA SER A 570 3.08 -28.56 -7.61
C SER A 570 2.64 -29.64 -8.61
N ARG A 571 1.52 -29.44 -9.32
CA ARG A 571 0.95 -30.40 -10.29
C ARG A 571 1.67 -30.36 -11.64
N VAL A 572 2.92 -30.86 -11.68
CA VAL A 572 3.76 -30.92 -12.91
C VAL A 572 4.00 -32.37 -13.37
N SER A 573 3.21 -33.33 -12.87
CA SER A 573 3.34 -34.75 -13.21
C SER A 573 2.63 -35.09 -14.53
N GLN A 574 3.08 -36.14 -15.21
CA GLN A 574 2.42 -36.70 -16.41
C GLN A 574 0.94 -37.06 -16.17
N ALA A 575 0.57 -37.41 -14.93
CA ALA A 575 -0.83 -37.64 -14.54
C ALA A 575 -1.72 -36.37 -14.62
N SER A 576 -1.11 -35.19 -14.75
CA SER A 576 -1.76 -33.88 -14.84
C SER A 576 -1.61 -33.26 -16.23
N SER A 577 -1.70 -34.06 -17.30
CA SER A 577 -1.55 -33.59 -18.69
C SER A 577 -2.55 -32.50 -19.12
N TYR A 578 -3.62 -32.28 -18.36
CA TYR A 578 -4.60 -31.20 -18.60
C TYR A 578 -4.16 -29.84 -18.00
N VAL A 579 -3.08 -29.81 -17.20
CA VAL A 579 -2.49 -28.56 -16.68
C VAL A 579 -1.50 -28.05 -17.71
N LEU A 580 -1.86 -26.95 -18.36
CA LEU A 580 -1.12 -26.37 -19.48
C LEU A 580 -0.36 -25.10 -19.06
N TYR A 581 0.34 -24.49 -20.01
CA TYR A 581 1.07 -23.23 -19.81
C TYR A 581 0.18 -22.14 -19.17
N GLY A 582 -1.03 -21.94 -19.70
CA GLY A 582 -2.00 -20.97 -19.20
C GLY A 582 -2.41 -21.20 -17.75
N SER A 583 -2.62 -22.44 -17.31
CA SER A 583 -2.95 -22.76 -15.91
C SER A 583 -1.85 -22.35 -14.95
N HIS A 584 -0.58 -22.61 -15.32
CA HIS A 584 0.57 -22.14 -14.55
C HIS A 584 0.66 -20.61 -14.55
N MET A 585 0.40 -19.97 -15.68
CA MET A 585 0.41 -18.52 -15.81
C MET A 585 -0.59 -17.87 -14.85
N VAL A 586 -1.82 -18.38 -14.77
CA VAL A 586 -2.84 -17.88 -13.84
C VAL A 586 -2.47 -18.12 -12.39
N THR A 587 -1.95 -19.30 -12.06
CA THR A 587 -1.48 -19.61 -10.71
C THR A 587 -0.39 -18.62 -10.27
N HIS A 588 0.52 -18.27 -11.18
CA HIS A 588 1.57 -17.29 -10.94
C HIS A 588 1.05 -15.84 -10.91
N MET A 589 0.08 -15.49 -11.75
CA MET A 589 -0.60 -14.19 -11.69
C MET A 589 -1.34 -14.01 -10.37
N ALA A 590 -2.10 -15.02 -9.92
CA ALA A 590 -2.79 -15.00 -8.62
C ALA A 590 -1.79 -14.80 -7.47
N LEU A 591 -0.65 -15.50 -7.50
CA LEU A 591 0.41 -15.35 -6.51
C LEU A 591 1.06 -13.95 -6.58
N GLY A 592 1.25 -13.41 -7.77
CA GLY A 592 1.74 -12.05 -7.99
C GLY A 592 0.78 -10.96 -7.49
N LEU A 593 -0.53 -11.13 -7.72
CA LEU A 593 -1.59 -10.23 -7.24
C LEU A 593 -1.65 -10.15 -5.72
N LEU A 594 -1.48 -11.28 -5.02
CA LEU A 594 -1.44 -11.30 -3.55
C LEU A 594 -0.32 -10.41 -2.99
N PHE A 595 0.79 -10.28 -3.73
CA PHE A 595 1.95 -9.48 -3.35
C PHE A 595 2.23 -8.35 -4.34
N LEU A 596 1.18 -7.73 -4.88
CA LEU A 596 1.30 -6.70 -5.90
C LEU A 596 2.24 -5.56 -5.46
N GLY A 597 3.35 -5.39 -6.18
CA GLY A 597 4.45 -4.47 -5.86
C GLY A 597 5.00 -4.62 -4.44
N GLY A 598 5.27 -5.85 -4.01
CA GLY A 598 5.68 -6.16 -2.64
C GLY A 598 4.57 -5.88 -1.61
N GLY A 599 3.30 -5.92 -2.03
CA GLY A 599 2.16 -5.57 -1.18
C GLY A 599 2.03 -4.07 -0.91
N ARG A 600 2.61 -3.22 -1.75
CA ARG A 600 2.46 -1.76 -1.70
C ARG A 600 1.23 -1.29 -2.50
N TYR A 601 0.91 -2.02 -3.55
CA TYR A 601 -0.18 -1.72 -4.46
C TYR A 601 -1.34 -2.67 -4.20
N SER A 602 -2.53 -2.22 -4.57
CA SER A 602 -3.72 -3.05 -4.65
C SER A 602 -4.55 -2.62 -5.88
N LEU A 603 -5.62 -3.34 -6.20
CA LEU A 603 -6.42 -3.12 -7.41
C LEU A 603 -7.58 -2.15 -7.14
N SER A 604 -7.90 -1.29 -8.10
CA SER A 604 -9.04 -0.38 -8.00
C SER A 604 -10.25 -0.87 -8.82
N THR A 605 -11.45 -0.46 -8.39
CA THR A 605 -12.76 -0.73 -8.98
C THR A 605 -13.34 0.53 -9.64
N SER A 606 -12.48 1.42 -10.13
CA SER A 606 -12.94 2.47 -11.05
C SER A 606 -13.44 1.82 -12.34
N PRO A 607 -14.41 2.41 -13.07
CA PRO A 607 -14.89 1.83 -14.33
C PRO A 607 -13.72 1.51 -15.28
N LEU A 608 -12.79 2.45 -15.41
CA LEU A 608 -11.60 2.33 -16.27
C LEU A 608 -10.68 1.19 -15.81
N SER A 609 -10.54 1.03 -14.49
CA SER A 609 -9.76 -0.06 -13.89
C SER A 609 -10.41 -1.41 -14.14
N ILE A 610 -11.74 -1.52 -13.99
CA ILE A 610 -12.49 -2.74 -14.29
C ILE A 610 -12.34 -3.12 -15.75
N GLY A 611 -12.45 -2.16 -16.67
CA GLY A 611 -12.19 -2.41 -18.09
C GLY A 611 -10.79 -2.95 -18.34
N ALA A 612 -9.76 -2.40 -17.68
CA ALA A 612 -8.40 -2.91 -17.77
C ALA A 612 -8.24 -4.32 -17.16
N LEU A 613 -8.92 -4.60 -16.05
CA LEU A 613 -8.91 -5.93 -15.40
C LEU A 613 -9.61 -6.99 -16.26
N VAL A 614 -10.73 -6.65 -16.91
CA VAL A 614 -11.41 -7.55 -17.86
C VAL A 614 -10.48 -7.89 -19.04
N CYS A 615 -9.74 -6.90 -19.55
CA CYS A 615 -8.73 -7.13 -20.59
C CYS A 615 -7.57 -8.01 -20.08
N ALA A 616 -7.07 -7.75 -18.87
CA ALA A 616 -5.91 -8.46 -18.32
C ALA A 616 -6.23 -9.88 -17.83
N PHE A 617 -7.47 -10.14 -17.40
CA PHE A 617 -7.88 -11.41 -16.80
C PHE A 617 -8.93 -12.13 -17.62
N PHE A 618 -8.82 -12.03 -18.95
CA PHE A 618 -9.73 -12.73 -19.86
C PHE A 618 -9.72 -14.24 -19.57
N PRO A 619 -10.88 -14.88 -19.34
CA PRO A 619 -10.99 -16.24 -18.82
C PRO A 619 -10.78 -17.33 -19.89
N LYS A 620 -9.79 -17.14 -20.79
CA LYS A 620 -9.31 -18.13 -21.75
C LYS A 620 -7.79 -18.04 -21.85
N PHE A 621 -7.11 -19.01 -21.25
CA PHE A 621 -5.67 -18.98 -21.11
C PHE A 621 -4.96 -19.73 -22.26
N PRO A 622 -3.71 -19.36 -22.60
CA PRO A 622 -2.98 -19.98 -23.70
C PRO A 622 -2.66 -21.46 -23.42
N GLN A 623 -2.75 -22.31 -24.44
CA GLN A 623 -2.43 -23.73 -24.30
C GLN A 623 -0.92 -23.98 -24.20
N HIS A 624 -0.14 -23.25 -25.00
CA HIS A 624 1.32 -23.28 -25.02
C HIS A 624 1.90 -21.86 -25.06
N SER A 625 3.22 -21.72 -24.90
CA SER A 625 3.86 -20.41 -24.73
C SER A 625 3.68 -19.45 -25.91
N ASN A 626 3.55 -19.94 -27.15
CA ASN A 626 3.32 -19.10 -28.34
C ASN A 626 1.85 -19.03 -28.80
N ASP A 627 0.89 -19.49 -27.99
CA ASP A 627 -0.53 -19.47 -28.35
C ASP A 627 -1.12 -18.07 -28.09
N ASN A 628 -1.60 -17.40 -29.15
CA ASN A 628 -2.30 -16.12 -29.07
C ASN A 628 -3.67 -16.16 -29.73
N ARG A 629 -4.19 -17.36 -30.04
CA ARG A 629 -5.37 -17.52 -30.90
C ARG A 629 -6.60 -16.82 -30.36
N TYR A 630 -6.88 -17.00 -29.07
CA TYR A 630 -8.06 -16.42 -28.43
C TYR A 630 -7.78 -15.07 -27.76
N HIS A 631 -6.54 -14.82 -27.35
CA HIS A 631 -6.18 -13.62 -26.58
C HIS A 631 -4.69 -13.33 -26.73
N LEU A 632 -4.36 -12.07 -27.03
CA LEU A 632 -2.97 -11.64 -27.15
C LEU A 632 -2.31 -11.61 -25.76
N GLN A 633 -1.21 -12.35 -25.59
CA GLN A 633 -0.57 -12.49 -24.28
C GLN A 633 -0.04 -11.16 -23.68
N ALA A 634 0.21 -10.14 -24.51
CA ALA A 634 0.60 -8.82 -24.00
C ALA A 634 -0.47 -8.20 -23.08
N PHE A 635 -1.75 -8.47 -23.30
CA PHE A 635 -2.86 -7.84 -22.56
C PHE A 635 -2.90 -8.25 -21.09
N TYR A 636 -2.31 -9.41 -20.73
CA TYR A 636 -2.15 -9.84 -19.35
C TYR A 636 -1.34 -8.87 -18.49
N HIS A 637 -0.63 -7.88 -19.06
CA HIS A 637 0.06 -6.82 -18.30
C HIS A 637 -0.77 -5.55 -18.09
N LEU A 638 -1.99 -5.47 -18.63
CA LEU A 638 -2.87 -4.30 -18.48
C LEU A 638 -3.40 -4.13 -17.05
N TYR A 639 -3.27 -5.13 -16.16
CA TYR A 639 -3.61 -4.98 -14.73
C TYR A 639 -2.88 -3.81 -14.07
N VAL A 640 -1.71 -3.42 -14.58
CA VAL A 640 -0.91 -2.29 -14.08
C VAL A 640 -1.71 -0.98 -14.13
N LEU A 641 -2.63 -0.86 -15.09
CA LEU A 641 -3.51 0.30 -15.24
C LEU A 641 -4.60 0.39 -14.15
N ALA A 642 -4.88 -0.72 -13.47
CA ALA A 642 -5.80 -0.81 -12.35
C ALA A 642 -5.09 -0.76 -10.98
N ALA A 643 -3.76 -0.90 -10.95
CA ALA A 643 -2.96 -0.92 -9.73
C ALA A 643 -2.76 0.49 -9.15
N GLU A 644 -3.18 0.68 -7.91
CA GLU A 644 -3.03 1.93 -7.15
C GLU A 644 -2.24 1.72 -5.84
N PRO A 645 -1.38 2.67 -5.44
CA PRO A 645 -0.67 2.57 -4.17
C PRO A 645 -1.63 2.89 -3.01
N ARG A 646 -1.85 1.92 -2.12
CA ARG A 646 -2.74 2.09 -0.95
C ARG A 646 -2.07 1.77 0.39
N LEU A 647 -0.80 1.40 0.38
CA LEU A 647 -0.05 1.05 1.58
C LEU A 647 0.35 2.30 2.37
N ILE A 648 -0.04 2.36 3.65
CA ILE A 648 0.50 3.32 4.61
C ILE A 648 1.66 2.68 5.37
N ILE A 649 2.78 3.38 5.42
CA ILE A 649 4.01 3.00 6.09
C ILE A 649 4.32 4.08 7.13
N PRO A 650 3.94 3.87 8.40
CA PRO A 650 4.31 4.81 9.44
C PRO A 650 5.81 4.69 9.75
N ARG A 651 6.50 5.83 9.80
CA ARG A 651 7.92 5.93 10.14
C ARG A 651 8.11 6.94 11.26
N LEU A 652 8.94 6.60 12.24
CA LEU A 652 9.34 7.53 13.27
C LEU A 652 10.11 8.70 12.67
N ILE A 653 9.87 9.92 13.16
CA ILE A 653 10.60 11.11 12.68
C ILE A 653 12.07 11.04 13.06
N ASP A 654 12.38 10.65 14.31
CA ASP A 654 13.75 10.73 14.83
C ASP A 654 14.66 9.64 14.27
N SER A 655 14.14 8.43 14.08
CA SER A 655 14.93 7.28 13.61
C SER A 655 14.72 6.93 12.14
N HIS A 656 13.68 7.49 11.50
CA HIS A 656 13.20 7.11 10.16
C HIS A 656 12.88 5.62 9.97
N LYS A 657 12.86 4.84 11.06
CA LYS A 657 12.52 3.41 11.04
C LYS A 657 11.01 3.23 10.91
N PRO A 658 10.56 2.25 10.10
CA PRO A 658 9.15 1.91 10.04
C PRO A 658 8.69 1.23 11.34
N VAL A 659 7.47 1.54 11.78
CA VAL A 659 6.89 1.07 13.05
C VAL A 659 5.48 0.54 12.86
N TYR A 660 4.88 -0.05 13.91
CA TYR A 660 3.46 -0.35 13.92
C TYR A 660 2.66 0.72 14.63
N ILE A 661 1.46 1.00 14.12
CA ILE A 661 0.49 1.96 14.67
C ILE A 661 -0.92 1.46 14.43
N ASN A 662 -1.85 1.74 15.34
CA ASN A 662 -3.26 1.47 15.12
C ASN A 662 -3.94 2.62 14.35
N ILE A 663 -4.62 2.28 13.27
CA ILE A 663 -5.36 3.22 12.44
C ILE A 663 -6.83 2.82 12.48
N LYS A 664 -7.69 3.79 12.77
CA LYS A 664 -9.13 3.67 12.70
C LYS A 664 -9.62 4.33 11.41
N VAL A 665 -10.39 3.58 10.62
CA VAL A 665 -10.90 4.05 9.34
C VAL A 665 -12.42 4.01 9.37
N LYS A 666 -13.04 5.11 8.95
CA LYS A 666 -14.49 5.27 8.88
C LYS A 666 -14.95 5.30 7.43
N PHE A 667 -15.96 4.52 7.09
CA PHE A 667 -16.54 4.51 5.75
C PHE A 667 -17.64 5.57 5.59
N LYS A 668 -17.94 5.94 4.34
CA LYS A 668 -19.12 6.73 3.99
C LYS A 668 -20.37 5.86 4.07
N ASP A 669 -21.49 6.44 4.48
CA ASP A 669 -22.75 5.71 4.51
C ASP A 669 -23.22 5.38 3.09
N THR A 670 -23.55 4.10 2.88
CA THR A 670 -24.09 3.60 1.61
C THR A 670 -25.39 2.83 1.89
N PRO A 671 -26.23 2.53 0.89
CA PRO A 671 -27.41 1.70 1.10
C PRO A 671 -27.08 0.30 1.68
N PHE A 672 -25.85 -0.18 1.51
CA PHE A 672 -25.42 -1.51 1.96
C PHE A 672 -24.90 -1.53 3.40
N TYR A 673 -24.36 -0.41 3.91
CA TYR A 673 -23.83 -0.31 5.26
C TYR A 673 -23.89 1.13 5.81
N GLN A 674 -24.19 1.26 7.09
CA GLN A 674 -24.29 2.53 7.80
C GLN A 674 -23.27 2.57 8.96
N ASN A 675 -22.56 3.69 9.11
CA ASN A 675 -21.59 3.96 10.18
C ASN A 675 -20.55 2.83 10.39
N ALA A 676 -20.07 2.23 9.31
CA ALA A 676 -19.06 1.18 9.40
C ALA A 676 -17.70 1.81 9.77
N GLU A 677 -17.10 1.33 10.86
CA GLU A 677 -15.76 1.69 11.32
C GLU A 677 -14.94 0.42 11.51
N TYR A 678 -13.66 0.45 11.13
CA TYR A 678 -12.75 -0.67 11.37
C TYR A 678 -11.39 -0.18 11.87
N SER A 679 -10.76 -0.94 12.76
CA SER A 679 -9.44 -0.64 13.31
C SER A 679 -8.43 -1.67 12.81
N VAL A 680 -7.35 -1.20 12.19
CA VAL A 680 -6.28 -2.04 11.63
C VAL A 680 -4.91 -1.50 12.04
N ARG A 681 -3.98 -2.42 12.24
CA ARG A 681 -2.58 -2.12 12.54
C ARG A 681 -1.79 -1.89 11.26
N ALA A 682 -1.23 -0.70 11.11
CA ALA A 682 -0.29 -0.35 10.04
C ALA A 682 1.12 -0.91 10.33
N PRO A 683 1.96 -1.22 9.31
CA PRO A 683 1.76 -0.96 7.88
C PRO A 683 0.67 -1.82 7.23
N CYS A 684 -0.35 -1.17 6.65
CA CYS A 684 -1.53 -1.83 6.09
C CYS A 684 -1.99 -1.15 4.80
N LEU A 685 -2.72 -1.91 3.98
CA LEU A 685 -3.39 -1.38 2.81
C LEU A 685 -4.69 -0.72 3.24
N LEU A 686 -4.91 0.52 2.81
CA LEU A 686 -6.21 1.14 2.91
C LEU A 686 -7.17 0.56 1.86
N PRO A 687 -8.48 0.48 2.15
CA PRO A 687 -9.53 0.36 1.16
C PRO A 687 -9.50 1.52 0.17
N GLU A 688 -10.29 1.41 -0.88
CA GLU A 688 -10.38 2.47 -1.88
C GLU A 688 -10.85 3.79 -1.27
N LEU A 689 -10.14 4.86 -1.63
CA LEU A 689 -10.37 6.20 -1.09
C LEU A 689 -11.78 6.73 -1.36
N LYS A 690 -12.47 6.28 -2.41
CA LYS A 690 -13.85 6.74 -2.73
C LYS A 690 -14.86 6.39 -1.64
N PHE A 691 -14.67 5.26 -0.94
CA PHE A 691 -15.60 4.76 0.07
C PHE A 691 -15.28 5.26 1.49
N LEU A 692 -14.13 5.89 1.70
CA LEU A 692 -13.68 6.33 3.02
C LEU A 692 -14.18 7.74 3.35
N LYS A 693 -14.57 7.96 4.60
CA LYS A 693 -14.98 9.25 5.16
C LYS A 693 -13.83 9.91 5.91
N GLN A 694 -13.18 9.16 6.82
CA GLN A 694 -12.09 9.63 7.66
C GLN A 694 -11.06 8.52 7.91
N VAL A 695 -9.78 8.88 7.96
CA VAL A 695 -8.67 7.99 8.39
C VAL A 695 -7.99 8.62 9.59
N ILE A 696 -8.05 7.95 10.73
CA ILE A 696 -7.59 8.46 12.02
C ILE A 696 -6.49 7.56 12.55
N ILE A 697 -5.34 8.14 12.87
CA ILE A 697 -4.36 7.48 13.72
C ILE A 697 -4.85 7.62 15.16
N GLU A 698 -5.36 6.53 15.73
CA GLU A 698 -5.85 6.49 17.10
C GLU A 698 -5.02 5.47 17.86
N ASP A 699 -4.00 5.96 18.55
CA ASP A 699 -3.07 5.14 19.30
C ASP A 699 -2.69 5.85 20.61
N SER A 700 -2.48 5.09 21.68
CA SER A 700 -2.03 5.65 22.96
C SER A 700 -0.54 5.96 22.97
N ARG A 701 0.24 5.39 22.03
CA ARG A 701 1.70 5.52 21.96
C ARG A 701 2.19 6.55 20.95
N TYR A 702 1.31 7.06 20.10
CA TYR A 702 1.65 8.00 19.05
C TYR A 702 0.64 9.13 19.03
N TRP A 703 1.06 10.28 18.51
CA TRP A 703 0.19 11.42 18.39
C TRP A 703 -0.90 11.18 17.34
N PRO A 704 -2.16 11.56 17.61
CA PRO A 704 -3.24 11.38 16.66
C PRO A 704 -3.08 12.34 15.46
N ILE A 705 -3.43 11.82 14.29
CA ILE A 705 -3.51 12.53 13.02
C ILE A 705 -4.83 12.11 12.36
N VAL A 706 -5.60 13.10 11.90
CA VAL A 706 -6.92 12.88 11.29
C VAL A 706 -6.86 13.37 9.84
N PHE A 707 -7.26 12.50 8.91
CA PHE A 707 -7.47 12.83 7.51
C PHE A 707 -8.95 12.74 7.19
N ASP A 708 -9.55 13.91 6.91
CA ASP A 708 -10.96 14.03 6.56
C ASP A 708 -11.14 14.29 5.06
N CYS A 709 -12.25 13.77 4.51
CA CYS A 709 -12.56 13.87 3.09
C CYS A 709 -12.75 15.32 2.60
N ASP A 710 -13.25 16.21 3.46
CA ASP A 710 -13.65 17.57 3.08
C ASP A 710 -12.49 18.58 3.21
N GLU A 711 -11.42 18.25 3.96
CA GLU A 711 -10.33 19.17 4.27
C GLU A 711 -9.00 18.73 3.64
N ASN A 712 -8.46 17.58 4.05
CA ASN A 712 -7.04 17.21 3.84
C ASN A 712 -6.85 15.98 2.94
N TRP A 713 -7.87 15.59 2.17
CA TRP A 713 -7.86 14.35 1.40
C TRP A 713 -6.79 14.31 0.29
N ASP A 714 -6.49 15.45 -0.31
CA ASP A 714 -5.46 15.56 -1.36
C ASP A 714 -4.05 15.31 -0.82
N ILE A 715 -3.79 15.65 0.44
CA ILE A 715 -2.52 15.37 1.12
C ILE A 715 -2.34 13.85 1.26
N LEU A 716 -3.39 13.14 1.66
CA LEU A 716 -3.37 11.68 1.77
C LEU A 716 -3.14 11.01 0.42
N ARG A 717 -3.82 11.47 -0.64
CA ARG A 717 -3.63 10.95 -2.01
C ARG A 717 -2.18 11.14 -2.48
N LYS A 718 -1.63 12.35 -2.37
CA LYS A 718 -0.24 12.66 -2.73
C LYS A 718 0.76 11.84 -1.89
N LEU A 719 0.47 11.62 -0.60
CA LEU A 719 1.31 10.82 0.29
C LEU A 719 1.40 9.36 -0.19
N LEU A 720 0.25 8.77 -0.54
CA LEU A 720 0.19 7.40 -1.07
C LEU A 720 0.96 7.28 -2.40
N GLU A 721 0.78 8.24 -3.31
CA GLU A 721 1.51 8.28 -4.60
C GLU A 721 3.03 8.39 -4.43
N LYS A 722 3.51 9.16 -3.45
CA LYS A 722 4.95 9.41 -3.24
C LYS A 722 5.70 8.31 -2.51
N GLY A 723 5.02 7.46 -1.75
CA GLY A 723 5.72 6.80 -0.66
C GLY A 723 4.87 5.91 0.21
N GLY A 724 3.63 6.32 0.45
CA GLY A 724 2.87 5.82 1.57
C GLY A 724 3.49 6.16 2.93
N THR A 725 4.60 6.92 2.97
CA THR A 725 5.35 7.17 4.20
C THR A 725 4.70 8.25 5.02
N LEU A 726 4.22 7.86 6.18
CA LEU A 726 3.59 8.74 7.15
C LEU A 726 4.56 8.93 8.32
N HIS A 727 5.03 10.15 8.50
CA HIS A 727 5.89 10.46 9.63
C HIS A 727 5.06 10.61 10.89
N VAL A 728 5.43 9.86 11.92
CA VAL A 728 4.73 9.86 13.20
C VAL A 728 5.66 10.20 14.33
N MET A 729 5.10 10.89 15.31
CA MET A 729 5.77 11.21 16.55
C MET A 729 5.31 10.24 17.64
N GLN A 730 6.27 9.65 18.34
CA GLN A 730 6.01 8.77 19.46
C GLN A 730 5.78 9.59 20.72
N ASN A 731 4.81 9.18 21.52
CA ASN A 731 4.55 9.72 22.84
C ASN A 731 5.72 9.40 23.77
N ALA A 732 6.15 10.37 24.57
CA ALA A 732 7.25 10.17 25.49
C ALA A 732 6.85 9.16 26.58
N GLY A 733 7.78 8.27 26.96
CA GLY A 733 7.52 7.26 28.01
C GLY A 733 6.75 6.01 27.55
N CYS A 734 6.63 5.80 26.24
CA CYS A 734 6.16 4.55 25.64
C CYS A 734 7.25 3.96 24.73
N LEU A 735 7.31 2.63 24.61
CA LEU A 735 8.15 1.94 23.61
C LEU A 735 7.39 1.63 22.31
N PRO A 736 8.09 1.52 21.16
CA PRO A 736 7.45 1.12 19.91
C PRO A 736 6.94 -0.32 20.01
N TYR A 737 5.86 -0.60 19.30
CA TYR A 737 5.23 -1.93 19.30
C TYR A 737 6.13 -3.09 18.84
N SER A 738 7.23 -2.81 18.13
CA SER A 738 8.21 -3.83 17.74
C SER A 738 9.01 -4.35 18.95
N GLU A 739 9.25 -3.50 19.94
CA GLU A 739 10.01 -3.82 21.16
C GLU A 739 9.11 -4.23 22.32
N ASP A 740 7.90 -3.66 22.37
CA ASP A 740 6.89 -3.95 23.40
C ASP A 740 5.50 -4.16 22.78
N PRO A 741 5.19 -5.34 22.22
CA PRO A 741 3.93 -5.59 21.50
C PRO A 741 2.67 -5.39 22.36
N GLN A 742 2.75 -5.74 23.64
CA GLN A 742 1.62 -5.70 24.57
C GLN A 742 1.64 -4.49 25.50
N GLY A 743 2.73 -3.72 25.53
CA GLY A 743 2.86 -2.54 26.39
C GLY A 743 3.22 -2.87 27.83
N PHE A 744 3.43 -4.15 28.15
CA PHE A 744 3.69 -4.58 29.51
C PHE A 744 5.05 -4.12 30.02
N ARG A 745 6.07 -3.98 29.16
CA ARG A 745 7.37 -3.46 29.63
C ARG A 745 7.27 -1.99 30.02
N SER A 746 6.57 -1.21 29.19
CA SER A 746 6.32 0.21 29.42
C SER A 746 5.45 0.41 30.67
N LEU A 747 4.36 -0.36 30.81
CA LEU A 747 3.45 -0.32 31.97
C LEU A 747 4.11 -0.82 33.26
N LEU A 748 4.93 -1.87 33.19
CA LEU A 748 5.71 -2.35 34.33
C LEU A 748 6.73 -1.31 34.74
N ALA A 749 7.45 -0.69 33.80
CA ALA A 749 8.34 0.42 34.12
C ALA A 749 7.56 1.57 34.78
N GLN A 750 6.40 1.95 34.24
CA GLN A 750 5.56 2.99 34.82
C GLN A 750 5.11 2.69 36.25
N SER A 751 4.56 1.50 36.49
CA SER A 751 4.07 1.08 37.81
C SER A 751 5.19 0.91 38.83
N TYR A 752 6.30 0.26 38.43
CA TYR A 752 7.47 0.04 39.29
C TYR A 752 8.18 1.36 39.65
N ILE A 753 8.11 2.36 38.76
CA ILE A 753 8.68 3.68 39.00
C ILE A 753 7.71 4.54 39.80
N TRP A 754 6.39 4.49 39.55
CA TRP A 754 5.40 5.19 40.37
C TRP A 754 5.44 4.74 41.84
N SER A 755 5.62 3.45 42.11
CA SER A 755 5.80 2.95 43.47
C SER A 755 7.12 3.42 44.10
N ASN A 756 8.21 3.51 43.32
CA ASN A 756 9.54 3.85 43.85
C ASN A 756 9.82 5.36 43.94
N VAL A 757 9.17 6.19 43.13
CA VAL A 757 9.17 7.66 43.28
C VAL A 757 8.49 8.04 44.61
N HIS A 758 7.46 7.29 45.03
CA HIS A 758 6.87 7.44 46.36
C HIS A 758 7.72 6.79 47.48
N ALA A 759 8.49 5.73 47.17
CA ALA A 759 9.25 4.97 48.16
C ALA A 759 10.75 5.34 48.29
N TRP A 760 11.23 6.40 47.63
CA TRP A 760 12.61 6.92 47.77
C TRP A 760 13.72 5.88 47.50
N ASN A 761 13.43 4.86 46.70
CA ASN A 761 14.34 3.72 46.51
C ASN A 761 14.41 3.31 45.03
N ILE A 762 15.19 4.04 44.23
CA ILE A 762 15.41 3.70 42.82
C ILE A 762 16.59 2.73 42.75
N LYS A 763 16.31 1.43 42.66
CA LYS A 763 17.31 0.45 42.18
C LYS A 763 17.28 0.42 40.65
N ASN A 764 18.43 0.66 40.03
CA ASN A 764 18.83 0.40 38.62
C ASN A 764 17.73 -0.10 37.67
N VAL A 765 16.75 0.73 37.32
CA VAL A 765 15.87 0.45 36.16
C VAL A 765 16.50 1.11 34.95
N PRO A 766 16.88 0.36 33.90
CA PRO A 766 17.38 0.96 32.68
C PRO A 766 16.24 1.71 31.98
N ILE A 767 16.41 3.01 31.79
CA ILE A 767 15.45 3.92 31.12
C ILE A 767 15.17 3.50 29.67
N SER A 768 16.03 2.66 29.08
CA SER A 768 15.79 1.98 27.80
C SER A 768 14.54 1.11 27.78
N ASN A 769 14.04 0.67 28.94
CA ASN A 769 12.81 -0.11 29.01
C ASN A 769 11.55 0.78 29.06
N PHE A 770 11.72 2.10 29.14
CA PHE A 770 10.65 3.07 29.34
C PHE A 770 10.48 4.04 28.15
N SER A 771 11.56 4.60 27.62
CA SER A 771 11.50 5.54 26.50
C SER A 771 12.59 5.26 25.48
N SER A 772 12.23 5.33 24.21
CA SER A 772 13.14 5.30 23.06
C SER A 772 13.59 6.69 22.61
N ASP A 773 13.19 7.77 23.31
CA ASP A 773 13.61 9.14 22.98
C ASP A 773 15.13 9.28 23.12
N PRO A 774 15.86 9.67 22.04
CA PRO A 774 17.30 9.84 22.08
C PRO A 774 17.76 10.87 23.11
N VAL A 775 16.97 11.91 23.38
CA VAL A 775 17.33 12.95 24.36
C VAL A 775 17.30 12.35 25.77
N ALA A 776 16.22 11.64 26.10
CA ALA A 776 16.08 10.97 27.40
C ALA A 776 17.15 9.89 27.61
N LEU A 777 17.44 9.07 26.58
CA LEU A 777 18.44 8.02 26.64
C LEU A 777 19.86 8.58 26.78
N ASN A 778 20.20 9.62 26.00
CA ASN A 778 21.51 10.26 26.11
C ASN A 778 21.67 10.91 27.48
N PHE A 779 20.65 11.62 27.96
CA PHE A 779 20.66 12.23 29.29
C PHE A 779 20.84 11.17 30.39
N ALA A 780 20.12 10.06 30.32
CA ALA A 780 20.29 8.93 31.23
C ALA A 780 21.71 8.34 31.16
N SER A 781 22.24 8.17 29.97
CA SER A 781 23.57 7.59 29.76
C SER A 781 24.70 8.50 30.28
N CYS A 782 24.50 9.81 30.29
CA CYS A 782 25.47 10.80 30.75
C CYS A 782 25.35 11.05 32.27
N PHE A 783 24.14 11.22 32.79
CA PHE A 783 23.91 11.69 34.17
C PHE A 783 23.51 10.59 35.16
N LEU A 784 22.92 9.48 34.69
CA LEU A 784 22.34 8.44 35.54
C LEU A 784 23.16 7.13 35.58
N LYS A 785 24.33 7.07 34.93
CA LYS A 785 25.27 5.97 35.14
C LYS A 785 25.83 6.04 36.56
N THR A 786 25.82 4.91 37.26
CA THR A 786 26.30 4.76 38.64
C THR A 786 27.82 4.90 38.72
N MET A 787 28.31 6.14 38.76
CA MET A 787 29.70 6.48 39.10
C MET A 787 29.81 7.31 40.40
N ALA A 788 28.69 7.57 41.10
CA ALA A 788 28.68 8.39 42.31
C ALA A 788 29.31 7.67 43.52
N ILE A 789 30.32 8.32 44.11
CA ILE A 789 31.09 7.80 45.25
C ILE A 789 30.51 8.36 46.57
N SER A 790 29.96 9.58 46.55
CA SER A 790 29.42 10.27 47.73
C SER A 790 27.92 10.04 47.96
N LYS A 791 27.49 10.07 49.23
CA LYS A 791 26.06 9.97 49.62
C LYS A 791 25.22 11.14 49.06
N LYS A 792 25.77 12.36 49.02
CA LYS A 792 25.12 13.55 48.45
C LYS A 792 24.96 13.47 46.93
N GLU A 793 25.92 12.88 46.24
CA GLU A 793 25.86 12.66 44.79
C GLU A 793 24.81 11.61 44.44
N LYS A 794 24.66 10.56 45.26
CA LYS A 794 23.61 9.56 45.09
C LYS A 794 22.21 10.17 45.26
N GLU A 795 22.01 11.00 46.28
CA GLU A 795 20.74 11.73 46.48
C GLU A 795 20.44 12.67 45.30
N TRP A 796 21.46 13.32 44.73
CA TRP A 796 21.32 14.15 43.53
C TRP A 796 20.92 13.33 42.30
N GLN A 797 21.62 12.23 42.03
CA GLN A 797 21.31 11.34 40.92
C GLN A 797 19.89 10.77 41.03
N GLN A 798 19.43 10.45 42.23
CA GLN A 798 18.06 9.99 42.49
C GLN A 798 17.01 11.06 42.15
N LYS A 799 17.23 12.31 42.59
CA LYS A 799 16.35 13.44 42.25
C LYS A 799 16.28 13.66 40.74
N VAL A 800 17.43 13.69 40.07
CA VAL A 800 17.53 13.86 38.61
C VAL A 800 16.82 12.72 37.86
N CYS A 801 16.94 11.48 38.34
CA CYS A 801 16.23 10.33 37.79
C CYS A 801 14.70 10.49 37.91
N GLY A 802 14.23 10.96 39.07
CA GLY A 802 12.82 11.27 39.30
C GLY A 802 12.28 12.30 38.30
N PHE A 803 12.99 13.41 38.06
CA PHE A 803 12.53 14.45 37.12
C PHE A 803 12.57 14.00 35.67
N LEU A 804 13.62 13.28 35.27
CA LEU A 804 13.67 12.73 33.92
C LEU A 804 12.46 11.85 33.65
N PHE A 805 12.12 10.98 34.62
CA PHE A 805 10.97 10.10 34.50
C PHE A 805 9.64 10.86 34.48
N GLU A 806 9.47 11.84 35.37
CA GLU A 806 8.27 12.68 35.41
C GLU A 806 8.08 13.42 34.08
N CYS A 807 9.11 14.11 33.60
CA CYS A 807 9.09 14.86 32.34
C CYS A 807 8.82 13.94 31.15
N ALA A 808 9.39 12.73 31.15
CA ALA A 808 9.13 11.74 30.12
C ALA A 808 7.72 11.15 30.20
N SER A 809 7.14 10.98 31.39
CA SER A 809 5.77 10.47 31.56
C SER A 809 4.67 11.48 31.22
N LEU A 810 4.94 12.77 31.44
CA LEU A 810 4.02 13.87 31.15
C LEU A 810 4.25 14.49 29.76
N GLU A 811 5.14 13.90 28.97
CA GLU A 811 5.48 14.36 27.61
C GLU A 811 6.00 15.80 27.55
N LYS A 812 6.74 16.22 28.59
CA LYS A 812 7.29 17.58 28.76
C LYS A 812 8.79 17.54 28.95
N MET A 813 9.50 16.92 28.00
CA MET A 813 10.97 16.87 28.04
C MET A 813 11.62 18.26 27.99
N GLU A 814 10.95 19.25 27.41
CA GLU A 814 11.38 20.66 27.43
C GLU A 814 11.38 21.27 28.84
N ALA A 815 10.63 20.69 29.78
CA ALA A 815 10.63 21.14 31.17
C ALA A 815 11.85 20.59 31.95
N LEU A 816 12.56 19.58 31.46
CA LEU A 816 13.69 18.97 32.16
C LEU A 816 14.81 19.97 32.48
N PRO A 817 15.29 20.82 31.54
CA PRO A 817 16.28 21.85 31.85
C PRO A 817 15.77 22.87 32.87
N ILE A 818 14.47 23.20 32.82
CA ILE A 818 13.82 24.12 33.76
C ILE A 818 13.84 23.51 35.17
N CYS A 819 13.45 22.24 35.32
CA CYS A 819 13.48 21.53 36.59
C CYS A 819 14.90 21.47 37.18
N LEU A 820 15.89 21.14 36.36
CA LEU A 820 17.29 21.10 36.79
C LEU A 820 17.81 22.48 37.21
N ALA A 821 17.51 23.51 36.40
CA ALA A 821 17.87 24.88 36.70
C ALA A 821 17.22 25.36 38.00
N MET A 822 15.93 25.09 38.22
CA MET A 822 15.19 25.50 39.41
C MET A 822 15.75 24.89 40.70
N ILE A 823 16.19 23.64 40.69
CA ILE A 823 16.80 23.01 41.88
C ILE A 823 18.23 23.48 42.07
N GLN A 824 18.96 23.68 40.98
CA GLN A 824 20.28 24.26 41.07
C GLN A 824 20.20 25.66 41.67
N MET A 825 19.26 26.49 41.21
CA MET A 825 18.94 27.80 41.79
C MET A 825 18.57 27.65 43.27
N ALA A 826 17.66 26.73 43.63
CA ALA A 826 17.26 26.50 45.01
C ALA A 826 18.43 26.11 45.95
N LYS A 827 19.45 25.42 45.43
CA LYS A 827 20.66 25.05 46.17
C LYS A 827 21.74 26.13 46.18
N GLN A 828 21.83 26.89 45.09
CA GLN A 828 22.82 27.95 44.89
C GLN A 828 22.33 29.31 45.36
N THR A 829 21.19 29.40 46.05
CA THR A 829 20.68 30.64 46.66
C THR A 829 21.63 31.17 47.75
N ASP A 830 22.75 31.72 47.32
CA ASP A 830 23.55 32.67 48.04
C ASP A 830 22.96 34.03 47.69
N PHE A 831 22.25 34.64 48.63
CA PHE A 831 21.67 35.98 48.49
C PHE A 831 22.73 37.09 48.34
N LYS A 832 23.95 36.78 47.88
CA LYS A 832 25.10 37.68 47.88
C LYS A 832 25.38 38.35 46.52
N GLN A 833 24.88 37.81 45.39
CA GLN A 833 25.32 38.28 44.06
C GLN A 833 24.22 38.50 43.00
N HIS A 834 23.17 37.66 42.90
CA HIS A 834 22.13 37.81 41.85
C HIS A 834 20.70 37.52 42.34
N THR A 835 19.73 38.36 41.96
CA THR A 835 18.30 38.26 42.37
C THR A 835 17.39 37.68 41.27
N PHE A 836 17.93 37.44 40.08
CA PHE A 836 17.20 36.95 38.91
C PHE A 836 16.62 35.54 39.13
N GLU A 837 17.37 34.66 39.78
CA GLU A 837 16.96 33.27 40.08
C GLU A 837 15.73 33.23 41.00
N LEU A 838 15.68 34.12 42.00
CA LEU A 838 14.53 34.28 42.91
C LEU A 838 13.27 34.75 42.17
N TRP A 839 13.42 35.65 41.19
CA TRP A 839 12.31 36.07 40.34
C TRP A 839 11.74 34.93 39.49
N GLN A 840 12.60 34.06 38.95
CA GLN A 840 12.16 32.90 38.17
C GLN A 840 11.36 31.93 39.05
N ILE A 841 11.85 31.63 40.25
CA ILE A 841 11.13 30.75 41.19
C ILE A 841 9.76 31.33 41.56
N LYS A 842 9.69 32.64 41.83
CA LYS A 842 8.45 33.34 42.15
C LYS A 842 7.46 33.37 41.00
N LEU A 843 7.91 33.55 39.76
CA LEU A 843 7.05 33.51 38.57
C LEU A 843 6.42 32.13 38.40
N VAL A 844 7.17 31.05 38.65
CA VAL A 844 6.65 29.68 38.63
C VAL A 844 5.60 29.48 39.72
N GLU A 845 5.85 29.95 40.95
CA GLU A 845 4.87 29.88 42.05
C GLU A 845 3.58 30.65 41.73
N ALA A 846 3.70 31.84 41.14
CA ALA A 846 2.56 32.65 40.71
C ALA A 846 1.76 31.96 39.60
N TYR A 847 2.46 31.36 38.63
CA TYR A 847 1.86 30.57 37.56
C TYR A 847 1.08 29.37 38.10
N GLU A 848 1.60 28.63 39.08
CA GLU A 848 0.88 27.52 39.69
C GLU A 848 -0.37 27.95 40.47
N LYS A 849 -0.28 29.04 41.22
CA LYS A 849 -1.45 29.62 41.91
C LYS A 849 -2.54 30.03 40.91
N TRP A 850 -2.12 30.53 39.74
CA TRP A 850 -3.03 30.84 38.65
C TRP A 850 -3.65 29.59 38.02
N ILE A 851 -2.86 28.54 37.73
CA ILE A 851 -3.38 27.26 37.20
C ILE A 851 -4.40 26.63 38.15
N LYS A 852 -4.12 26.63 39.47
CA LYS A 852 -5.07 26.08 40.46
C LYS A 852 -6.42 26.79 40.42
N ARG A 853 -6.44 28.11 40.16
CA ARG A 853 -7.68 28.88 39.97
C ARG A 853 -8.31 28.66 38.60
N TYR A 854 -7.51 28.44 37.57
CA TYR A 854 -8.01 28.17 36.22
C TYR A 854 -8.68 26.79 36.12
N SER A 855 -8.04 25.75 36.68
CA SER A 855 -8.52 24.36 36.69
C SER A 855 -9.81 24.17 37.48
N THR A 856 -10.15 25.06 38.42
CA THR A 856 -11.46 25.04 39.10
C THR A 856 -12.59 25.54 38.22
N HIS A 857 -12.29 26.25 37.12
CA HIS A 857 -13.28 26.84 36.21
C HIS A 857 -13.36 26.15 34.84
N HIS A 858 -12.33 25.42 34.42
CA HIS A 858 -12.27 24.71 33.15
C HIS A 858 -11.86 23.23 33.33
N THR A 859 -12.39 22.34 32.49
CA THR A 859 -12.13 20.88 32.52
C THR A 859 -10.72 20.47 32.04
N ASP A 860 -9.92 21.43 31.55
CA ASP A 860 -8.60 21.16 30.98
C ASP A 860 -7.50 21.17 32.06
N SER A 861 -6.80 20.05 32.22
CA SER A 861 -5.68 19.91 33.14
C SER A 861 -4.37 20.42 32.53
N LEU A 862 -4.18 21.75 32.47
CA LEU A 862 -2.95 22.40 32.00
C LEU A 862 -1.83 22.42 33.05
N THR A 863 -1.48 21.28 33.64
CA THR A 863 -0.41 21.20 34.66
C THR A 863 0.96 21.02 34.01
N LEU A 864 1.81 22.05 34.00
CA LEU A 864 3.18 22.00 33.45
C LEU A 864 4.10 21.05 34.25
N LEU A 865 4.01 21.09 35.58
CA LEU A 865 4.76 20.27 36.54
C LEU A 865 3.80 19.76 37.62
N ARG A 866 4.12 18.65 38.32
CA ARG A 866 3.32 18.25 39.48
C ARG A 866 3.47 19.27 40.62
N PRO A 867 2.40 19.49 41.41
CA PRO A 867 2.44 20.43 42.54
C PRO A 867 3.48 20.03 43.61
N ASP A 868 3.80 18.74 43.72
CA ASP A 868 4.80 18.24 44.68
C ASP A 868 6.20 18.81 44.40
N PHE A 869 6.58 18.97 43.13
CA PHE A 869 7.89 19.51 42.76
C PHE A 869 8.05 20.97 43.21
N SER A 870 7.08 21.82 42.88
CA SER A 870 7.07 23.22 43.33
C SER A 870 7.03 23.35 44.85
N LEU A 871 6.30 22.47 45.55
CA LEU A 871 6.34 22.41 47.01
C LEU A 871 7.73 22.07 47.54
N THR A 872 8.48 21.15 46.90
CA THR A 872 9.86 20.87 47.32
C THR A 872 10.80 22.05 47.09
N VAL A 873 10.69 22.74 45.95
CA VAL A 873 11.53 23.91 45.65
C VAL A 873 11.21 25.07 46.59
N THR A 874 9.92 25.37 46.80
CA THR A 874 9.48 26.42 47.74
C THR A 874 9.85 26.08 49.18
N SER A 875 9.84 24.81 49.58
CA SER A 875 10.32 24.37 50.89
C SER A 875 11.84 24.52 51.03
N GLU A 876 12.64 24.13 50.03
CA GLU A 876 14.11 24.28 50.09
C GLU A 876 14.51 25.76 50.16
N VAL A 877 13.88 26.61 49.34
CA VAL A 877 14.05 28.07 49.42
C VAL A 877 13.54 28.61 50.77
N GLY A 878 12.42 28.10 51.28
CA GLY A 878 11.89 28.44 52.60
C GLY A 878 12.84 28.07 53.76
N ILE A 879 13.61 27.00 53.61
CA ILE A 879 14.63 26.58 54.59
C ILE A 879 15.89 27.44 54.44
N ALA A 880 16.36 27.67 53.21
CA ALA A 880 17.51 28.52 52.92
C ALA A 880 17.29 29.97 53.39
N THR A 881 16.09 30.52 53.17
CA THR A 881 15.68 31.84 53.68
C THR A 881 15.68 31.86 55.20
N LYS A 882 15.04 30.89 55.89
CA LYS A 882 15.07 30.81 57.35
C LYS A 882 16.49 30.67 57.92
N ALA A 883 17.37 29.96 57.22
CA ALA A 883 18.78 29.83 57.60
C ALA A 883 19.57 31.13 57.36
N ALA A 884 19.32 31.84 56.26
CA ALA A 884 19.93 33.13 55.97
C ALA A 884 19.43 34.24 56.91
N VAL A 885 18.18 34.15 57.39
CA VAL A 885 17.60 35.10 58.36
C VAL A 885 18.20 34.95 59.76
N LYS A 886 18.61 33.72 60.16
CA LYS A 886 19.31 33.45 61.43
C LYS A 886 20.65 34.20 61.47
N GLY A 887 20.63 35.42 61.98
CA GLY A 887 21.79 36.31 62.10
C GLY A 887 21.58 37.75 61.60
N TYR A 888 20.51 38.03 60.84
CA TYR A 888 20.22 39.37 60.27
C TYR A 888 18.85 39.96 60.66
N GLU A 889 18.17 39.38 61.68
CA GLU A 889 16.82 39.77 62.12
C GLU A 889 16.72 41.25 62.55
N GLU A 890 17.72 41.78 63.26
CA GLU A 890 17.75 43.18 63.73
C GLU A 890 17.78 44.18 62.55
N TYR A 891 18.52 43.88 61.49
CA TYR A 891 18.65 44.75 60.32
C TYR A 891 17.39 44.80 59.46
N LEU A 892 16.64 43.69 59.43
CA LEU A 892 15.37 43.58 58.71
C LEU A 892 14.26 44.36 59.41
N LEU A 893 14.24 44.29 60.74
CA LEU A 893 13.40 45.16 61.56
C LEU A 893 13.74 46.63 61.33
N HIS A 894 15.02 46.98 61.21
CA HIS A 894 15.47 48.35 60.90
C HIS A 894 15.05 48.88 59.53
N TYR A 895 14.95 48.02 58.50
CA TYR A 895 14.38 48.39 57.20
C TYR A 895 12.87 48.67 57.29
N ILE A 896 12.14 47.87 58.08
CA ILE A 896 10.68 48.00 58.27
C ILE A 896 10.32 49.21 59.16
N THR A 897 11.15 49.55 60.15
CA THR A 897 10.86 50.57 61.20
C THR A 897 11.47 51.96 60.96
N GLN A 898 12.19 52.16 59.84
CA GLN A 898 12.90 53.40 59.47
C GLN A 898 13.93 53.89 60.50
N ASN A 899 15.21 53.49 60.35
CA ASN A 899 16.36 54.34 60.73
C ASN A 899 17.69 53.81 60.13
N TRP A 900 17.90 53.97 58.82
CA TRP A 900 19.24 53.76 58.25
C TRP A 900 20.10 55.02 58.46
N LYS A 901 21.02 55.00 59.43
CA LYS A 901 22.22 55.86 59.44
C LYS A 901 23.44 54.94 59.42
N SER A 902 24.25 55.06 58.37
CA SER A 902 25.50 54.31 58.21
C SER A 902 26.43 54.65 59.39
N ARG A 903 26.55 53.76 60.38
CA ARG A 903 27.69 53.74 61.30
C ARG A 903 28.58 52.58 60.87
N GLY A 904 29.83 52.91 60.60
CA GLY A 904 30.79 52.04 59.94
C GLY A 904 30.98 50.71 60.64
N ASP A 905 30.51 49.65 59.98
CA ASP A 905 31.29 48.44 59.74
C ASP A 905 30.69 47.77 58.49
N VAL A 906 31.44 47.85 57.39
CA VAL A 906 31.06 47.32 56.08
C VAL A 906 31.17 45.79 56.13
N ILE A 907 30.06 45.10 56.44
CA ILE A 907 29.92 43.71 56.03
C ILE A 907 29.63 43.75 54.52
N ALA A 908 30.60 43.36 53.71
CA ALA A 908 30.60 43.45 52.24
C ALA A 908 29.46 42.71 51.50
N ASN A 909 28.48 42.15 52.21
CA ASN A 909 27.40 41.30 51.67
C ASN A 909 25.97 41.76 52.06
N TYR A 910 25.80 42.86 52.80
CA TYR A 910 24.51 43.29 53.37
C TYR A 910 23.42 43.69 52.35
N PRO A 911 23.69 44.51 51.31
CA PRO A 911 22.65 44.96 50.37
C PRO A 911 22.03 43.80 49.57
N ALA A 912 22.84 42.79 49.24
CA ALA A 912 22.40 41.67 48.41
C ALA A 912 21.42 40.76 49.16
N VAL A 913 21.67 40.49 50.45
CA VAL A 913 20.83 39.58 51.27
C VAL A 913 19.45 40.20 51.54
N LEU A 914 19.43 41.50 51.81
CA LEU A 914 18.20 42.26 52.04
C LEU A 914 17.29 42.28 50.80
N VAL A 915 17.86 42.52 49.61
CA VAL A 915 17.08 42.58 48.35
C VAL A 915 16.45 41.22 48.03
N GLY A 916 17.18 40.12 48.23
CA GLY A 916 16.63 38.77 48.04
C GLY A 916 15.46 38.46 48.98
N PHE A 917 15.51 38.96 50.22
CA PHE A 917 14.43 38.80 51.20
C PHE A 917 13.20 39.67 50.90
N LEU A 918 13.40 40.93 50.50
CA LEU A 918 12.32 41.83 50.08
C LEU A 918 11.56 41.29 48.86
N LEU A 919 12.30 40.67 47.94
CA LEU A 919 11.74 40.04 46.75
C LEU A 919 10.84 38.85 47.05
N LEU A 920 11.20 38.04 48.04
CA LEU A 920 10.49 36.82 48.40
C LEU A 920 9.22 37.10 49.22
N LEU A 921 9.19 38.23 49.94
CA LEU A 921 8.03 38.66 50.72
C LEU A 921 7.05 39.57 49.96
N ASP A 922 7.34 39.91 48.70
CA ASP A 922 6.56 40.85 47.87
C ASP A 922 6.43 42.24 48.51
N ILE A 923 7.46 42.67 49.23
CA ILE A 923 7.49 44.00 49.85
C ILE A 923 7.81 45.02 48.76
N ASN A 924 6.77 45.60 48.16
CA ASN A 924 6.91 46.75 47.29
C ASN A 924 7.40 47.97 48.09
N HIS A 925 8.07 48.90 47.40
CA HIS A 925 8.61 50.15 47.93
C HIS A 925 7.65 50.75 48.98
N MET A 926 8.03 50.66 50.25
CA MET A 926 7.17 51.10 51.35
C MET A 926 7.15 52.62 51.36
N SER A 927 6.01 53.23 51.02
CA SER A 927 5.65 54.52 51.63
C SER A 927 5.63 54.33 53.15
N PRO A 928 6.13 55.29 53.95
CA PRO A 928 6.47 55.10 55.37
C PRO A 928 5.37 54.40 56.16
N PHE A 929 5.70 53.24 56.75
CA PHE A 929 4.88 52.64 57.81
C PHE A 929 4.92 53.54 59.05
N ASN A 930 3.85 54.31 59.29
CA ASN A 930 3.53 54.76 60.64
C ASN A 930 2.81 53.62 61.37
N MET A 931 3.52 52.52 61.67
CA MET A 931 2.98 51.49 62.57
C MET A 931 3.13 51.96 64.02
N GLN A 932 2.03 52.44 64.62
CA GLN A 932 1.93 52.55 66.08
C GLN A 932 1.72 51.15 66.64
N PHE A 933 2.78 50.53 67.18
CA PHE A 933 2.68 49.22 67.80
C PHE A 933 1.86 49.30 69.10
N PRO A 934 0.80 48.49 69.27
CA PRO A 934 0.10 48.40 70.55
C PRO A 934 1.01 47.77 71.61
N THR A 935 0.84 48.20 72.87
CA THR A 935 1.59 47.70 74.03
C THR A 935 1.30 46.23 74.38
N GLY A 936 0.30 45.60 73.76
CA GLY A 936 -0.08 44.19 73.93
C GLY A 936 0.57 43.22 72.93
N GLU A 937 0.25 41.92 73.07
CA GLU A 937 0.65 40.88 72.11
C GLU A 937 0.14 41.22 70.70
N ILE A 938 1.03 41.20 69.72
CA ILE A 938 0.67 41.46 68.32
C ILE A 938 -0.04 40.20 67.82
N CYS A 939 -1.36 40.26 67.64
CA CYS A 939 -2.11 39.15 67.08
C CYS A 939 -2.17 39.21 65.56
N LEU A 940 -2.13 38.04 64.91
CA LEU A 940 -2.18 37.90 63.45
C LEU A 940 -3.35 38.64 62.77
N PRO A 941 -4.60 38.64 63.30
CA PRO A 941 -5.70 39.37 62.68
C PRO A 941 -5.48 40.89 62.62
N TRP A 942 -4.84 41.47 63.63
CA TRP A 942 -4.53 42.91 63.69
C TRP A 942 -3.47 43.29 62.65
N LEU A 943 -2.39 42.51 62.59
CA LEU A 943 -1.30 42.70 61.63
C LEU A 943 -1.80 42.54 60.18
N TYR A 944 -2.65 41.55 59.93
CA TYR A 944 -3.25 41.31 58.61
C TYR A 944 -4.19 42.45 58.19
N SER A 945 -4.98 43.01 59.10
CA SER A 945 -5.87 44.15 58.82
C SER A 945 -5.10 45.41 58.41
N GLN A 946 -3.96 45.69 59.07
CA GLN A 946 -3.11 46.84 58.77
C GLN A 946 -2.36 46.67 57.43
N LEU A 947 -1.97 45.44 57.10
CA LEU A 947 -1.22 45.11 55.88
C LEU A 947 -2.10 44.79 54.66
N ARG A 948 -3.42 44.89 54.79
CA ARG A 948 -4.39 44.54 53.73
C ARG A 948 -4.21 45.36 52.44
N HIS A 949 -3.77 46.62 52.55
CA HIS A 949 -3.56 47.52 51.41
C HIS A 949 -2.39 47.11 50.50
N LEU A 950 -1.48 46.25 50.96
CA LEU A 950 -0.27 45.83 50.23
C LEU A 950 -0.44 44.51 49.47
N ASN A 951 -1.62 43.86 49.53
CA ASN A 951 -1.90 42.57 48.90
C ASN A 951 -0.85 41.47 49.22
N LEU A 952 -0.28 41.50 50.42
CA LEU A 952 0.73 40.53 50.84
C LEU A 952 0.10 39.15 51.14
N PRO A 953 0.77 38.04 50.79
CA PRO A 953 0.30 36.71 51.14
C PRO A 953 0.42 36.47 52.66
N VAL A 954 -0.49 35.65 53.21
CA VAL A 954 -0.59 35.37 54.66
C VAL A 954 0.70 34.74 55.21
N SER A 955 1.43 33.98 54.39
CA SER A 955 2.76 33.44 54.73
C SER A 955 3.80 34.52 55.00
N SER A 956 3.78 35.62 54.24
CA SER A 956 4.64 36.77 54.46
C SER A 956 4.26 37.51 55.75
N VAL A 957 2.96 37.68 56.00
CA VAL A 957 2.44 38.31 57.24
C VAL A 957 2.81 37.48 58.48
N MET A 958 2.75 36.15 58.39
CA MET A 958 3.21 35.23 59.44
C MET A 958 4.72 35.32 59.69
N SER A 959 5.52 35.46 58.64
CA SER A 959 6.97 35.58 58.76
C SER A 959 7.36 36.92 59.40
N ILE A 960 6.69 38.01 59.01
CA ILE A 960 6.83 39.34 59.65
C ILE A 960 6.38 39.29 61.11
N LEU A 961 5.27 38.59 61.42
CA LEU A 961 4.80 38.40 62.79
C LEU A 961 5.84 37.65 63.64
N SER A 962 6.45 36.59 63.09
CA SER A 962 7.49 35.82 63.80
C SER A 962 8.72 36.68 64.13
N LEU A 963 9.15 37.54 63.21
CA LEU A 963 10.25 38.49 63.42
C LEU A 963 9.91 39.58 64.46
N LEU A 964 8.67 40.09 64.45
CA LEU A 964 8.20 41.07 65.44
C LEU A 964 8.09 40.45 66.85
N SER A 965 7.72 39.17 66.93
CA SER A 965 7.63 38.43 68.19
C SER A 965 8.99 38.05 68.77
N SER A 966 9.99 37.69 67.94
CA SER A 966 11.35 37.37 68.40
C SER A 966 12.04 38.60 69.00
N HIS A 967 11.82 39.79 68.43
CA HIS A 967 12.39 41.04 68.93
C HIS A 967 11.86 41.46 70.31
N LYS A 968 10.59 41.18 70.67
CA LYS A 968 10.10 41.43 72.04
C LYS A 968 10.82 40.53 73.06
N SER A 969 11.18 39.30 72.69
CA SER A 969 11.89 38.36 73.58
C SER A 969 13.37 38.73 73.81
N SER A 970 14.05 39.31 72.82
CA SER A 970 15.45 39.77 72.96
C SER A 970 15.55 41.11 73.68
N ALA A 971 14.58 42.01 73.48
CA ALA A 971 14.47 43.26 74.23
C ALA A 971 14.25 43.02 75.73
N LEU A 972 13.43 42.03 76.10
CA LEU A 972 13.22 41.63 77.50
C LEU A 972 14.49 41.07 78.18
N LYS A 973 15.41 40.46 77.44
CA LYS A 973 16.70 39.97 78.01
C LYS A 973 17.73 41.07 78.23
N LYS A 974 17.73 42.15 77.42
CA LYS A 974 18.67 43.28 77.61
C LYS A 974 18.28 44.22 78.77
N TYR A 975 17.06 44.13 79.29
CA TYR A 975 16.60 44.89 80.45
C TYR A 975 16.64 44.09 81.77
N GLY A 976 17.19 42.87 81.77
CA GLY A 976 17.27 41.99 82.94
C GLY A 976 18.57 42.09 83.75
N ASP A 977 19.59 42.80 83.25
CA ASP A 977 20.83 43.07 83.98
C ASP A 977 21.01 44.59 84.14
N VAL A 978 20.24 45.20 85.05
CA VAL A 978 20.58 46.44 85.77
C VAL A 978 20.20 46.26 87.22
#